data_AF-A0A364LA36-F1
#
_entry.id   AF-A0A364LA36-F1
#
_cell.length_a   1.000
_cell.length_b   1.000
_cell.length_c   1.000
_cell.angle_alpha   90.00
_cell.angle_beta   90.00
_cell.angle_gamma   90.00
#
_symmetry.space_group_name_H-M   'P 1'
#
loop_
_entity.id
_entity.type
_entity.pdbx_description
1 polymer ?
#
loop_
_entity_poly.entity_id
_entity_poly.type
_entity_poly.pdbx_seq_one_letter_code
_entity_poly.pdbx_strand_id
1 'polypeptide(L)'
;MKSYSHNDYSIAWICALPLEMAAAKAMLDETHPALSQSSNDHNVYTLGSISGHAVVLSCLPYGVYGTTSAATVLAEMRATFPCLQFALMVGIGGGVPSSAADVRLGDVVVSKPTAAFGGVVQYDYGKATNNARFERAGTLNKPPVILLNAMAQIESDHLLEGETITNIVADVLEGKEEMRKKFSRPEHDWLFKPNYLHETFDGNNTECLSCNQNQLVKRAPRPNDDVRTHYGLIASGNGVMKDAHKRDLIAQELDILCFEMEAAGLMDQLPCLVIRGICDYCDSHKHKKWQGYASLTAAAYTKHLLSVVPTSSRPAPVESENQSWMVPFQRNLKFTGRGEVIKKLEDFVFREDGPKKFSVVGLGGMGKTQVALELAYRVRDKDPDCSVFWISAVSDSSIEQAYMSIAQELDLKDVDPANVKSRVRSHLGRREMGKWLIIYDNADDPDMWLSEDDTPTELKDLIPDSDQGRVLFTTRNRQLAIRLAPSNVFSITEMDVDTATEVLRKSLIQKDLLDDLDVTTTLLKQLTFLPLAINQAATYINNTGIQLSDYLALLQEQEQDVVELLSENFESEGRYLEIQNPVAMTWLISFQHIQRRDSLAIEYLSFMACINPRNIPRSLLLPASSLKRQTDALGLLSAYSFITTQKDRSFSLHRLVHLATRNWLRQHELLRPWLKKAAHRLDDVFPNSQYTNRPLWRLYMPHALYLIKEGEGVATRKTYASLLQRIGRCLHKDGRYNEAEGLLRTVVDIQEAKYGSADVLTLVAMGHLASTYRKQGRWKKAEKLELKILETSMKELGPEHRNTLDSMHHLTLIYSKQRRWKEAEELEMEVVEISTRVLGEEHPDTLNSLFNLASLYWEQGRLEEAEELEARLLELSRKVIGVDHPDTLMNMHNLAFTWYDMGRYEEAFKMMGDCIQLRIDTLGPEHADTESAVQALNGWREKENEPSSHRKTRRAHESSKSSITSKLTSKSTMKSETTPSLSKTRTHKSVGSKTSSQSSQSSRHRKLEGVKKLFRNF
;
A
#
# COMPACT_ATOMS: atom_id res chain seq x y z
N MET A 1 38.99 -18.29 52.93
CA MET A 1 37.56 -17.98 52.71
C MET A 1 37.44 -17.49 51.27
N LYS A 2 36.50 -18.03 50.47
CA LYS A 2 36.21 -17.45 49.16
C LYS A 2 35.71 -16.02 49.37
N SER A 3 36.28 -15.06 48.66
CA SER A 3 35.78 -13.68 48.64
C SER A 3 34.65 -13.62 47.63
N TYR A 4 33.43 -13.30 48.08
CA TYR A 4 32.28 -13.09 47.21
C TYR A 4 32.19 -11.62 46.80
N SER A 5 31.79 -11.37 45.56
CA SER A 5 31.55 -10.07 44.95
C SER A 5 30.15 -10.00 44.38
N HIS A 6 29.65 -8.80 44.09
CA HIS A 6 28.33 -8.63 43.48
C HIS A 6 28.19 -9.33 42.11
N ASN A 7 29.29 -9.53 41.40
CA ASN A 7 29.33 -10.18 40.09
C ASN A 7 29.24 -11.71 40.15
N ASP A 8 29.36 -12.30 41.34
CA ASP A 8 29.30 -13.74 41.51
C ASP A 8 27.86 -14.27 41.54
N TYR A 9 26.87 -13.40 41.73
CA TYR A 9 25.47 -13.78 41.83
C TYR A 9 24.76 -13.67 40.49
N SER A 10 24.08 -14.75 40.09
CA SER A 10 23.43 -14.86 38.77
C SER A 10 21.92 -15.08 38.84
N ILE A 11 21.37 -15.38 40.01
CA ILE A 11 19.95 -15.70 40.17
C ILE A 11 19.31 -14.77 41.19
N ALA A 12 18.24 -14.09 40.78
CA ALA A 12 17.39 -13.31 41.67
C ALA A 12 16.24 -14.16 42.16
N TRP A 13 16.06 -14.30 43.47
CA TRP A 13 14.93 -14.97 44.08
C TRP A 13 14.11 -13.94 44.88
N ILE A 14 12.91 -13.63 44.39
CA ILE A 14 12.05 -12.60 44.95
C ILE A 14 10.84 -13.24 45.62
N CYS A 15 10.59 -12.84 46.87
CA CYS A 15 9.45 -13.25 47.67
C CYS A 15 8.53 -12.05 47.98
N ALA A 16 7.21 -12.26 48.03
CA ALA A 16 6.25 -11.23 48.41
C ALA A 16 6.11 -11.09 49.93
N LEU A 17 6.24 -12.19 50.67
CA LEU A 17 5.96 -12.24 52.11
C LEU A 17 7.18 -12.71 52.94
N PRO A 18 7.31 -12.27 54.20
CA PRO A 18 8.36 -12.76 55.10
C PRO A 18 8.34 -14.28 55.31
N LEU A 19 7.16 -14.90 55.25
CA LEU A 19 7.00 -16.35 55.36
C LEU A 19 7.61 -17.08 54.15
N GLU A 20 7.43 -16.54 52.95
CA GLU A 20 8.02 -17.06 51.70
C GLU A 20 9.55 -16.88 51.70
N MET A 21 10.02 -15.73 52.19
CA MET A 21 11.45 -15.49 52.42
C MET A 21 12.06 -16.49 53.41
N ALA A 22 11.34 -16.85 54.48
CA ALA A 22 11.81 -17.86 55.43
C ALA A 22 11.91 -19.26 54.80
N ALA A 23 10.93 -19.64 53.96
CA ALA A 23 11.00 -20.87 53.19
C ALA A 23 12.18 -20.87 52.19
N ALA A 24 12.39 -19.76 51.47
CA ALA A 24 13.51 -19.60 50.53
C ALA A 24 14.87 -19.72 51.23
N LYS A 25 15.06 -19.07 52.39
CA LYS A 25 16.28 -19.19 53.21
C LYS A 25 16.52 -20.63 53.69
N ALA A 26 15.47 -21.41 53.89
CA ALA A 26 15.61 -22.82 54.28
C ALA A 26 16.15 -23.71 53.16
N MET A 27 16.11 -23.24 51.90
CA MET A 27 16.61 -23.98 50.73
C MET A 27 18.10 -23.77 50.45
N LEU A 28 18.71 -22.72 51.01
CA LEU A 28 20.15 -22.43 50.85
C LEU A 28 21.01 -23.57 51.38
N ASP A 29 21.99 -24.00 50.59
CA ASP A 29 23.03 -24.95 51.01
C ASP A 29 24.12 -24.24 51.81
N GLU A 30 24.49 -23.02 51.39
CA GLU A 30 25.42 -22.13 52.09
C GLU A 30 24.85 -20.71 52.14
N THR A 31 24.99 -20.03 53.28
CA THR A 31 24.68 -18.59 53.41
C THR A 31 25.97 -17.79 53.32
N HIS A 32 26.02 -16.81 52.42
CA HIS A 32 27.18 -15.96 52.19
C HIS A 32 27.10 -14.69 53.06
N PRO A 33 28.25 -14.06 53.42
CA PRO A 33 28.27 -12.77 54.10
C PRO A 33 27.61 -11.66 53.29
N ALA A 34 27.03 -10.66 53.97
CA ALA A 34 26.47 -9.49 53.31
C ALA A 34 27.55 -8.66 52.60
N LEU A 35 27.21 -8.13 51.42
CA LEU A 35 28.06 -7.25 50.63
C LEU A 35 27.64 -5.78 50.82
N SER A 36 28.59 -4.85 50.64
CA SER A 36 28.33 -3.40 50.71
C SER A 36 27.40 -2.94 49.60
N GLN A 37 26.38 -2.15 49.92
CA GLN A 37 25.36 -1.67 48.99
C GLN A 37 25.42 -0.14 48.83
N SER A 38 24.88 0.37 47.73
CA SER A 38 24.73 1.79 47.47
C SER A 38 23.70 2.41 48.41
N SER A 39 23.81 3.71 48.72
CA SER A 39 22.80 4.45 49.49
C SER A 39 21.44 4.55 48.80
N ASN A 40 21.39 4.24 47.50
CA ASN A 40 20.19 4.34 46.67
C ASN A 40 19.44 3.01 46.51
N ASP A 41 20.00 1.92 47.03
CA ASP A 41 19.34 0.61 47.08
C ASP A 41 18.80 0.39 48.51
N HIS A 42 17.49 0.26 48.62
CA HIS A 42 16.79 0.13 49.90
C HIS A 42 16.41 -1.32 50.20
N ASN A 43 16.73 -2.26 49.31
CA ASN A 43 16.46 -3.67 49.52
C ASN A 43 17.37 -4.27 50.60
N VAL A 44 16.85 -5.31 51.27
CA VAL A 44 17.63 -6.10 52.21
C VAL A 44 17.85 -7.49 51.63
N TYR A 45 19.07 -7.76 51.18
CA TYR A 45 19.41 -9.04 50.56
C TYR A 45 19.86 -10.10 51.56
N THR A 46 19.50 -11.34 51.27
CA THR A 46 20.16 -12.52 51.83
C THR A 46 20.88 -13.25 50.70
N LEU A 47 22.16 -13.53 50.89
CA LEU A 47 23.01 -14.10 49.85
C LEU A 47 23.34 -15.54 50.19
N GLY A 48 23.40 -16.42 49.19
CA GLY A 48 23.78 -17.80 49.41
C GLY A 48 23.98 -18.58 48.13
N SER A 49 24.08 -19.91 48.26
CA SER A 49 24.13 -20.82 47.12
C SER A 49 23.15 -21.99 47.24
N ILE A 50 22.69 -22.48 46.10
CA ILE A 50 21.81 -23.65 45.95
C ILE A 50 22.33 -24.48 44.78
N SER A 51 22.68 -25.73 45.02
CA SER A 51 23.15 -26.67 44.00
C SER A 51 24.30 -26.11 43.13
N GLY A 52 25.17 -25.30 43.74
CA GLY A 52 26.30 -24.63 43.07
C GLY A 52 25.98 -23.29 42.39
N HIS A 53 24.72 -22.85 42.37
CA HIS A 53 24.33 -21.53 41.88
C HIS A 53 24.36 -20.48 42.98
N ALA A 54 24.89 -19.29 42.70
CA ALA A 54 24.87 -18.17 43.65
C ALA A 54 23.58 -17.34 43.49
N VAL A 55 22.81 -17.23 44.58
CA VAL A 55 21.45 -16.68 44.58
C VAL A 55 21.36 -15.45 45.50
N VAL A 56 20.66 -14.43 45.03
CA VAL A 56 20.28 -13.23 45.80
C VAL A 56 18.81 -13.34 46.18
N LEU A 57 18.51 -13.37 47.47
CA LEU A 57 17.15 -13.39 47.98
C LEU A 57 16.73 -11.97 48.41
N SER A 58 15.57 -11.50 47.97
CA SER A 58 14.92 -10.28 48.50
C SER A 58 13.42 -10.49 48.74
N CYS A 59 12.88 -9.74 49.70
CA CYS A 59 11.47 -9.73 50.04
C CYS A 59 10.91 -8.34 49.73
N LEU A 60 9.66 -8.26 49.27
CA LEU A 60 8.98 -6.98 49.11
C LEU A 60 8.88 -6.23 50.45
N PRO A 61 8.82 -4.88 50.43
CA PRO A 61 8.66 -4.08 51.64
C PRO A 61 7.44 -4.50 52.47
N TYR A 62 7.59 -4.46 53.80
CA TYR A 62 6.57 -4.98 54.70
C TYR A 62 5.22 -4.26 54.49
N GLY A 63 4.19 -5.04 54.14
CA GLY A 63 2.84 -4.52 53.90
C GLY A 63 2.61 -3.92 52.50
N VAL A 64 3.61 -3.93 51.62
CA VAL A 64 3.52 -3.44 50.24
C VAL A 64 3.67 -4.63 49.29
N TYR A 65 2.66 -4.84 48.45
CA TYR A 65 2.59 -5.91 47.46
C TYR A 65 2.06 -5.35 46.14
N GLY A 66 2.04 -6.18 45.11
CA GLY A 66 1.64 -5.76 43.76
C GLY A 66 2.82 -5.61 42.80
N THR A 67 2.47 -5.46 41.52
CA THR A 67 3.41 -5.45 40.40
C THR A 67 4.45 -4.33 40.50
N THR A 68 4.05 -3.11 40.91
CA THR A 68 4.98 -1.97 41.04
C THR A 68 6.04 -2.19 42.12
N SER A 69 5.66 -2.80 43.25
CA SER A 69 6.61 -3.10 44.34
C SER A 69 7.66 -4.11 43.89
N ALA A 70 7.21 -5.18 43.23
CA ALA A 70 8.09 -6.21 42.68
C ALA A 70 9.06 -5.64 41.63
N ALA A 71 8.54 -4.79 40.73
CA ALA A 71 9.33 -4.04 39.76
C ALA A 71 10.44 -3.20 40.42
N THR A 72 10.12 -2.43 41.46
CA THR A 72 11.11 -1.60 42.16
C THR A 72 12.20 -2.44 42.83
N VAL A 73 11.82 -3.51 43.53
CA VAL A 73 12.78 -4.42 44.18
C VAL A 73 13.74 -5.02 43.15
N LEU A 74 13.24 -5.50 42.01
CA LEU A 74 14.08 -6.06 40.96
C LEU A 74 14.97 -5.00 40.31
N ALA A 75 14.47 -3.79 40.06
CA ALA A 75 15.25 -2.71 39.47
C ALA A 75 16.46 -2.33 40.34
N GLU A 76 16.24 -2.14 41.65
CA GLU A 76 17.33 -1.89 42.61
C GLU A 76 18.28 -3.09 42.73
N MET A 77 17.74 -4.31 42.73
CA MET A 77 18.55 -5.54 42.76
C MET A 77 19.46 -5.69 41.54
N ARG A 78 18.99 -5.36 40.34
CA ARG A 78 19.81 -5.39 39.11
C ARG A 78 20.90 -4.33 39.12
N ALA A 79 20.66 -3.19 39.76
CA ALA A 79 21.68 -2.16 39.92
C ALA A 79 22.82 -2.63 40.86
N THR A 80 22.48 -3.36 41.93
CA THR A 80 23.48 -3.88 42.87
C THR A 80 24.16 -5.16 42.37
N PHE A 81 23.44 -6.06 41.71
CA PHE A 81 23.96 -7.32 41.16
C PHE A 81 23.85 -7.32 39.63
N PRO A 82 24.87 -6.83 38.91
CA PRO A 82 24.77 -6.61 37.46
C PRO A 82 24.78 -7.92 36.66
N CYS A 83 25.22 -9.04 37.26
CA CYS A 83 25.36 -10.33 36.61
C CYS A 83 24.13 -11.25 36.72
N LEU A 84 22.98 -10.73 37.18
CA LEU A 84 21.74 -11.48 37.25
C LEU A 84 21.25 -11.88 35.85
N GLN A 85 21.08 -13.19 35.65
CA GLN A 85 20.66 -13.77 34.37
C GLN A 85 19.15 -13.93 34.29
N PHE A 86 18.51 -14.34 35.39
CA PHE A 86 17.07 -14.56 35.46
C PHE A 86 16.55 -14.37 36.88
N ALA A 87 15.25 -14.13 36.99
CA ALA A 87 14.51 -14.04 38.24
C ALA A 87 13.65 -15.28 38.48
N LEU A 88 13.44 -15.60 39.75
CA LEU A 88 12.48 -16.57 40.24
C LEU A 88 11.53 -15.84 41.18
N MET A 89 10.27 -15.69 40.77
CA MET A 89 9.22 -15.18 41.64
C MET A 89 8.57 -16.35 42.35
N VAL A 90 8.97 -16.57 43.60
CA VAL A 90 8.56 -17.75 44.37
C VAL A 90 7.76 -17.31 45.57
N GLY A 91 6.58 -17.90 45.72
CA GLY A 91 5.72 -17.59 46.85
C GLY A 91 4.43 -18.39 46.85
N ILE A 92 3.41 -17.86 47.50
CA ILE A 92 2.08 -18.48 47.52
C ILE A 92 1.18 -17.87 46.46
N GLY A 93 0.22 -18.65 45.98
CA GLY A 93 -0.84 -18.21 45.08
C GLY A 93 -2.16 -18.90 45.39
N GLY A 94 -3.25 -18.40 44.81
CA GLY A 94 -4.56 -19.04 44.88
C GLY A 94 -4.73 -20.00 43.71
N GLY A 95 -4.97 -21.28 43.99
CA GLY A 95 -5.16 -22.31 42.96
C GLY A 95 -6.57 -22.28 42.37
N VAL A 96 -6.68 -22.65 41.10
CA VAL A 96 -7.96 -22.83 40.42
C VAL A 96 -8.08 -24.29 39.96
N PRO A 97 -8.89 -25.10 40.66
CA PRO A 97 -9.13 -26.48 40.23
C PRO A 97 -10.04 -26.51 39.00
N SER A 98 -9.70 -27.34 38.02
CA SER A 98 -10.48 -27.56 36.80
C SER A 98 -10.65 -29.06 36.52
N SER A 99 -11.46 -29.41 35.51
CA SER A 99 -11.57 -30.80 35.06
C SER A 99 -10.29 -31.33 34.42
N ALA A 100 -9.43 -30.44 33.89
CA ALA A 100 -8.15 -30.77 33.29
C ALA A 100 -6.99 -30.82 34.30
N ALA A 101 -7.07 -30.04 35.38
CA ALA A 101 -6.05 -29.97 36.43
C ALA A 101 -6.69 -29.95 37.83
N ASP A 102 -6.52 -31.03 38.58
CA ASP A 102 -6.95 -31.15 39.98
C ASP A 102 -5.95 -30.45 40.92
N VAL A 103 -5.90 -29.12 40.87
CA VAL A 103 -5.03 -28.28 41.71
C VAL A 103 -5.55 -28.29 43.16
N ARG A 104 -4.68 -28.64 44.13
CA ARG A 104 -5.02 -28.76 45.55
C ARG A 104 -4.16 -27.86 46.45
N LEU A 105 -4.63 -27.63 47.67
CA LEU A 105 -3.86 -26.87 48.66
C LEU A 105 -2.55 -27.62 48.99
N GLY A 106 -1.43 -26.89 48.95
CA GLY A 106 -0.09 -27.44 49.10
C GLY A 106 0.60 -27.82 47.78
N ASP A 107 -0.13 -28.02 46.68
CA ASP A 107 0.46 -28.26 45.36
C ASP A 107 1.29 -27.05 44.88
N VAL A 108 2.08 -27.24 43.83
CA VAL A 108 2.86 -26.19 43.18
C VAL A 108 2.33 -25.95 41.77
N VAL A 109 2.10 -24.69 41.42
CA VAL A 109 1.83 -24.26 40.04
C VAL A 109 3.01 -23.46 39.52
N VAL A 110 3.51 -23.84 38.34
CA VAL A 110 4.65 -23.21 37.68
C VAL A 110 4.20 -22.63 36.34
N SER A 111 4.57 -21.39 36.07
CA SER A 111 4.18 -20.67 34.84
C SER A 111 4.72 -21.36 33.59
N LYS A 112 3.83 -21.77 32.66
CA LYS A 112 4.19 -22.40 31.38
C LYS A 112 3.67 -21.58 30.19
N PRO A 113 4.53 -21.18 29.25
CA PRO A 113 4.10 -20.46 28.04
C PRO A 113 3.09 -21.25 27.19
N THR A 114 2.18 -20.54 26.54
CA THR A 114 1.25 -21.06 25.53
C THR A 114 1.50 -20.36 24.18
N ALA A 115 0.72 -20.71 23.16
CA ALA A 115 0.77 -20.01 21.87
C ALA A 115 0.40 -18.52 22.00
N ALA A 116 -0.47 -18.17 22.94
CA ALA A 116 -1.00 -16.83 23.12
C ALA A 116 -0.33 -16.02 24.25
N PHE A 117 0.26 -16.68 25.25
CA PHE A 117 0.76 -16.00 26.46
C PHE A 117 2.14 -16.51 26.91
N GLY A 118 2.91 -15.63 27.54
CA GLY A 118 4.27 -15.91 28.02
C GLY A 118 4.38 -16.82 29.25
N GLY A 119 3.26 -17.32 29.79
CA GLY A 119 3.21 -18.12 31.03
C GLY A 119 2.56 -17.37 32.20
N VAL A 120 2.60 -16.04 32.16
CA VAL A 120 1.89 -15.15 33.08
C VAL A 120 0.96 -14.25 32.28
N VAL A 121 -0.25 -14.01 32.80
CA VAL A 121 -1.24 -13.12 32.19
C VAL A 121 -1.58 -12.01 33.16
N GLN A 122 -1.35 -10.75 32.78
CA GLN A 122 -1.82 -9.63 33.59
C GLN A 122 -3.33 -9.43 33.38
N TYR A 123 -4.15 -9.98 34.27
CA TYR A 123 -5.58 -10.12 34.02
C TYR A 123 -6.37 -8.81 34.13
N ASP A 124 -5.79 -7.80 34.79
CA ASP A 124 -6.38 -6.49 35.07
C ASP A 124 -5.79 -5.34 34.23
N TYR A 125 -4.99 -5.65 33.20
CA TYR A 125 -4.35 -4.67 32.32
C TYR A 125 -4.95 -4.69 30.90
N GLY A 126 -5.49 -3.55 30.47
CA GLY A 126 -6.27 -3.47 29.24
C GLY A 126 -7.15 -2.24 29.13
N LYS A 127 -7.89 -2.14 28.03
CA LYS A 127 -8.80 -1.03 27.74
C LYS A 127 -10.25 -1.47 27.94
N ALA A 128 -11.02 -0.67 28.69
CA ALA A 128 -12.47 -0.81 28.72
C ALA A 128 -13.04 -0.29 27.39
N THR A 129 -13.72 -1.14 26.64
CA THR A 129 -14.42 -0.73 25.41
C THR A 129 -15.86 -0.33 25.70
N ASN A 130 -16.47 0.47 24.82
CA ASN A 130 -17.84 0.99 24.96
C ASN A 130 -18.93 -0.12 25.09
N ASN A 131 -18.59 -1.38 24.84
CA ASN A 131 -19.48 -2.54 24.94
C ASN A 131 -19.32 -3.33 26.25
N ALA A 132 -18.73 -2.73 27.30
CA ALA A 132 -18.43 -3.38 28.60
C ALA A 132 -17.51 -4.62 28.51
N ARG A 133 -16.82 -4.82 27.38
CA ARG A 133 -15.76 -5.84 27.23
C ARG A 133 -14.40 -5.22 27.53
N PHE A 134 -13.67 -5.87 28.42
CA PHE A 134 -12.29 -5.51 28.74
C PHE A 134 -11.36 -6.18 27.73
N GLU A 135 -10.73 -5.39 26.87
CA GLU A 135 -9.73 -5.89 25.92
C GLU A 135 -8.35 -5.83 26.58
N ARG A 136 -7.77 -7.01 26.85
CA ARG A 136 -6.42 -7.13 27.41
C ARG A 136 -5.39 -6.75 26.36
N ALA A 137 -4.41 -5.94 26.75
CA ALA A 137 -3.40 -5.41 25.84
C ALA A 137 -2.01 -5.96 26.19
N GLY A 138 -1.29 -6.45 25.19
CA GLY A 138 0.09 -6.93 25.33
C GLY A 138 0.22 -8.36 25.84
N THR A 139 1.42 -8.92 25.68
CA THR A 139 1.82 -10.23 26.21
C THR A 139 3.12 -10.05 27.00
N LEU A 140 3.17 -10.58 28.23
CA LEU A 140 4.39 -10.56 29.03
C LEU A 140 5.44 -11.50 28.45
N ASN A 141 6.72 -11.21 28.69
CA ASN A 141 7.85 -12.03 28.27
C ASN A 141 7.75 -13.49 28.73
N LYS A 142 8.45 -14.39 28.03
CA LYS A 142 8.53 -15.82 28.37
C LYS A 142 9.67 -16.08 29.38
N PRO A 143 9.55 -17.10 30.25
CA PRO A 143 10.66 -17.60 31.03
C PRO A 143 11.85 -17.99 30.15
N PRO A 144 13.08 -17.84 30.64
CA PRO A 144 14.28 -18.20 29.90
C PRO A 144 14.30 -19.68 29.53
N VAL A 145 14.81 -19.99 28.33
CA VAL A 145 14.82 -21.35 27.76
C VAL A 145 15.52 -22.35 28.67
N ILE A 146 16.56 -21.95 29.41
CA ILE A 146 17.26 -22.84 30.36
C ILE A 146 16.32 -23.35 31.46
N LEU A 147 15.40 -22.52 31.95
CA LEU A 147 14.43 -22.91 32.95
C LEU A 147 13.32 -23.77 32.35
N LEU A 148 12.87 -23.46 31.12
CA LEU A 148 11.89 -24.28 30.40
C LEU A 148 12.43 -25.69 30.11
N ASN A 149 13.72 -25.80 29.75
CA ASN A 149 14.38 -27.08 29.56
C ASN A 149 14.53 -27.85 30.87
N ALA A 150 14.87 -27.17 31.97
CA ALA A 150 14.92 -27.79 33.29
C ALA A 150 13.54 -28.29 33.75
N MET A 151 12.47 -27.54 33.48
CA MET A 151 11.08 -27.98 33.73
C MET A 151 10.72 -29.22 32.93
N ALA A 152 11.07 -29.26 31.64
CA ALA A 152 10.83 -30.43 30.79
C ALA A 152 11.59 -31.67 31.29
N GLN A 153 12.83 -31.49 31.77
CA GLN A 153 13.61 -32.56 32.38
C GLN A 153 12.94 -33.06 33.67
N ILE A 154 12.51 -32.17 34.56
CA ILE A 154 11.79 -32.55 35.80
C ILE A 154 10.48 -33.27 35.49
N GLU A 155 9.71 -32.78 34.51
CA GLU A 155 8.46 -33.43 34.09
C GLU A 155 8.72 -34.84 33.53
N SER A 156 9.82 -35.03 32.79
CA SER A 156 10.27 -36.34 32.30
C SER A 156 10.70 -37.27 33.44
N ASP A 157 11.53 -36.79 34.36
CA ASP A 157 12.07 -37.58 35.47
C ASP A 157 10.95 -37.99 36.44
N HIS A 158 9.96 -37.11 36.62
CA HIS A 158 8.78 -37.39 37.43
C HIS A 158 7.94 -38.57 36.90
N LEU A 159 7.88 -38.77 35.57
CA LEU A 159 7.21 -39.93 34.95
C LEU A 159 7.89 -41.26 35.29
N LEU A 160 9.16 -41.24 35.71
CA LEU A 160 9.98 -42.43 36.00
C LEU A 160 10.11 -42.70 37.50
N GLU A 161 10.36 -41.67 38.32
CA GLU A 161 10.88 -41.85 39.69
C GLU A 161 10.02 -41.24 40.82
N GLY A 162 8.85 -40.67 40.53
CA GLY A 162 7.96 -40.07 41.55
C GLY A 162 8.32 -38.63 41.95
N GLU A 163 7.70 -38.03 42.98
CA GLU A 163 7.90 -36.59 43.33
C GLU A 163 9.02 -36.38 44.36
N THR A 164 10.12 -35.74 43.94
CA THR A 164 11.27 -35.38 44.80
C THR A 164 10.96 -34.28 45.82
N ILE A 165 9.92 -33.48 45.58
CA ILE A 165 9.57 -32.30 46.39
C ILE A 165 9.16 -32.69 47.81
N THR A 166 8.37 -33.76 47.96
CA THR A 166 7.89 -34.24 49.26
C THR A 166 9.05 -34.58 50.20
N ASN A 167 10.13 -35.16 49.67
CA ASN A 167 11.33 -35.50 50.45
C ASN A 167 12.07 -34.24 50.93
N ILE A 168 12.25 -33.25 50.06
CA ILE A 168 12.89 -31.96 50.42
C ILE A 168 12.10 -31.26 51.53
N VAL A 169 10.77 -31.30 51.45
CA VAL A 169 9.89 -30.72 52.48
C VAL A 169 10.04 -31.47 53.81
N ALA A 170 10.03 -32.80 53.79
CA ALA A 170 10.20 -33.63 54.99
C ALA A 170 11.55 -33.36 55.68
N ASP A 171 12.65 -33.34 54.92
CA ASP A 171 14.00 -33.08 55.42
C ASP A 171 14.10 -31.73 56.15
N VAL A 172 13.47 -30.69 55.59
CA VAL A 172 13.48 -29.34 56.18
C VAL A 172 12.65 -29.27 57.47
N LEU A 173 11.52 -29.99 57.53
CA LEU A 173 10.66 -30.02 58.72
C LEU A 173 11.26 -30.85 59.86
N GLU A 174 12.02 -31.89 59.54
CA GLU A 174 12.78 -32.68 60.54
C GLU A 174 13.97 -31.90 61.10
N GLY A 175 14.68 -31.13 60.26
CA GLY A 175 15.88 -30.39 60.66
C GLY A 175 15.66 -29.11 61.47
N LYS A 176 14.44 -28.55 61.50
CA LYS A 176 14.15 -27.23 62.11
C LYS A 176 12.81 -27.20 62.85
N GLU A 177 12.83 -27.31 64.18
CA GLU A 177 11.61 -27.34 65.01
C GLU A 177 10.69 -26.12 64.83
N GLU A 178 11.26 -24.92 64.67
CA GLU A 178 10.48 -23.69 64.42
C GLU A 178 9.81 -23.68 63.04
N MET A 179 10.43 -24.30 62.03
CA MET A 179 9.79 -24.49 60.72
C MET A 179 8.63 -25.48 60.85
N ARG A 180 8.81 -26.58 61.59
CA ARG A 180 7.75 -27.57 61.83
C ARG A 180 6.47 -26.95 62.40
N LYS A 181 6.59 -25.99 63.32
CA LYS A 181 5.41 -25.33 63.93
C LYS A 181 4.56 -24.52 62.94
N LYS A 182 5.16 -23.91 61.91
CA LYS A 182 4.48 -22.98 61.00
C LYS A 182 4.30 -23.50 59.57
N PHE A 183 5.10 -24.48 59.16
CA PHE A 183 5.16 -24.97 57.78
C PHE A 183 4.71 -26.43 57.65
N SER A 184 4.19 -27.06 58.71
CA SER A 184 3.60 -28.40 58.60
C SER A 184 2.32 -28.40 57.77
N ARG A 185 2.08 -29.50 57.07
CA ARG A 185 0.87 -29.70 56.26
C ARG A 185 -0.39 -29.69 57.14
N PRO A 186 -1.40 -28.86 56.84
CA PRO A 186 -2.70 -28.93 57.51
C PRO A 186 -3.49 -30.21 57.15
N GLU A 187 -4.39 -30.64 58.05
CA GLU A 187 -5.14 -31.91 57.91
C GLU A 187 -6.19 -31.92 56.79
N HIS A 188 -6.84 -30.77 56.52
CA HIS A 188 -8.02 -30.73 55.65
C HIS A 188 -7.83 -29.78 54.46
N ASP A 189 -7.93 -30.32 53.24
CA ASP A 189 -8.06 -29.57 51.99
C ASP A 189 -9.54 -29.44 51.61
N TRP A 190 -10.13 -28.27 51.89
CA TRP A 190 -11.53 -27.96 51.61
C TRP A 190 -11.67 -27.09 50.37
N LEU A 191 -12.56 -27.50 49.46
CA LEU A 191 -12.95 -26.73 48.28
C LEU A 191 -14.47 -26.57 48.29
N PHE A 192 -14.96 -25.35 48.51
CA PHE A 192 -16.39 -25.04 48.47
C PHE A 192 -16.84 -24.67 47.05
N LYS A 193 -18.14 -24.80 46.79
CA LYS A 193 -18.73 -24.32 45.52
C LYS A 193 -18.55 -22.80 45.38
N PRO A 194 -18.25 -22.26 44.19
CA PRO A 194 -17.96 -20.83 44.00
C PRO A 194 -19.09 -19.88 44.43
N ASN A 195 -20.35 -20.32 44.36
CA ASN A 195 -21.53 -19.53 44.70
C ASN A 195 -21.87 -19.59 46.20
N TYR A 196 -21.15 -20.37 47.00
CA TYR A 196 -21.33 -20.41 48.45
C TYR A 196 -20.47 -19.30 49.07
N LEU A 197 -21.09 -18.43 49.85
CA LEU A 197 -20.44 -17.33 50.54
C LEU A 197 -20.36 -17.64 52.04
N HIS A 198 -19.23 -17.30 52.65
CA HIS A 198 -19.01 -17.46 54.08
C HIS A 198 -19.96 -16.54 54.88
N GLU A 199 -20.78 -17.09 55.77
CA GLU A 199 -21.89 -16.35 56.43
C GLU A 199 -21.43 -15.35 57.51
N THR A 200 -20.21 -15.46 58.04
CA THR A 200 -19.67 -14.51 59.03
C THR A 200 -18.66 -13.55 58.42
N PHE A 201 -19.09 -12.29 58.25
CA PHE A 201 -18.30 -11.16 57.73
C PHE A 201 -17.46 -10.44 58.80
N ASP A 202 -17.26 -11.06 59.97
CA ASP A 202 -16.39 -10.52 61.01
C ASP A 202 -15.01 -11.14 60.83
N GLY A 203 -14.08 -10.38 60.23
CA GLY A 203 -12.76 -10.80 59.75
C GLY A 203 -11.76 -11.35 60.78
N ASN A 204 -12.22 -11.95 61.89
CA ASN A 204 -11.41 -12.55 62.95
C ASN A 204 -11.86 -13.95 63.41
N ASN A 205 -12.96 -14.54 62.90
CA ASN A 205 -13.33 -15.94 63.25
C ASN A 205 -13.03 -16.90 62.08
N THR A 206 -11.88 -17.55 62.19
CA THR A 206 -11.14 -18.27 61.13
C THR A 206 -11.29 -19.79 61.19
N GLU A 207 -12.50 -20.33 61.25
CA GLU A 207 -12.69 -21.79 61.13
C GLU A 207 -13.93 -22.11 60.31
N CYS A 208 -13.75 -22.53 59.05
CA CYS A 208 -14.82 -23.02 58.17
C CYS A 208 -15.47 -24.34 58.63
N LEU A 209 -15.25 -24.73 59.90
CA LEU A 209 -15.89 -25.86 60.57
C LEU A 209 -17.40 -25.65 60.71
N SER A 210 -17.85 -24.40 60.86
CA SER A 210 -19.27 -24.04 60.92
C SER A 210 -19.94 -23.91 59.54
N CYS A 211 -19.16 -23.93 58.45
CA CYS A 211 -19.69 -23.86 57.08
C CYS A 211 -20.39 -25.17 56.70
N ASN A 212 -21.40 -25.06 55.85
CA ASN A 212 -22.21 -26.20 55.42
C ASN A 212 -21.37 -27.17 54.57
N GLN A 213 -20.99 -28.31 55.15
CA GLN A 213 -20.17 -29.36 54.52
C GLN A 213 -20.81 -29.94 53.23
N ASN A 214 -22.14 -29.83 53.05
CA ASN A 214 -22.80 -30.24 51.81
C ASN A 214 -22.48 -29.33 50.60
N GLN A 215 -21.87 -28.16 50.85
CA GLN A 215 -21.41 -27.25 49.79
C GLN A 215 -19.99 -27.55 49.32
N LEU A 216 -19.31 -28.54 49.90
CA LEU A 216 -18.01 -28.99 49.41
C LEU A 216 -18.12 -29.68 48.04
N VAL A 217 -17.14 -29.39 47.17
CA VAL A 217 -16.98 -30.03 45.87
C VAL A 217 -16.43 -31.45 46.08
N LYS A 218 -17.16 -32.46 45.59
CA LYS A 218 -16.72 -33.86 45.63
C LYS A 218 -15.58 -34.06 44.64
N ARG A 219 -14.35 -34.25 45.15
CA ARG A 219 -13.14 -34.57 44.36
C ARG A 219 -12.79 -36.05 44.50
N ALA A 220 -12.14 -36.64 43.49
CA ALA A 220 -11.65 -38.01 43.56
C ALA A 220 -10.55 -38.15 44.64
N PRO A 221 -10.48 -39.24 45.40
CA PRO A 221 -9.41 -39.42 46.39
C PRO A 221 -8.04 -39.55 45.69
N ARG A 222 -7.01 -38.90 46.23
CA ARG A 222 -5.62 -39.13 45.79
C ARG A 222 -5.07 -40.38 46.49
N PRO A 223 -4.20 -41.16 45.84
CA PRO A 223 -3.61 -42.37 46.44
C PRO A 223 -2.67 -42.06 47.61
N ASN A 224 -2.05 -40.87 47.61
CA ASN A 224 -1.19 -40.37 48.65
C ASN A 224 -1.31 -38.84 48.77
N ASP A 225 -0.59 -38.31 49.75
CA ASP A 225 -0.55 -36.91 50.13
C ASP A 225 0.71 -36.21 49.56
N ASP A 226 1.21 -36.67 48.42
CA ASP A 226 2.38 -36.06 47.77
C ASP A 226 2.05 -34.71 47.11
N VAL A 227 3.07 -33.86 47.01
CA VAL A 227 2.99 -32.48 46.54
C VAL A 227 3.02 -32.41 45.02
N ARG A 228 1.86 -32.23 44.39
CA ARG A 228 1.76 -32.24 42.92
C ARG A 228 2.25 -30.96 42.26
N THR A 229 2.97 -31.10 41.16
CA THR A 229 3.35 -29.97 40.30
C THR A 229 2.42 -29.86 39.09
N HIS A 230 1.90 -28.65 38.84
CA HIS A 230 1.06 -28.32 37.69
C HIS A 230 1.71 -27.23 36.85
N TYR A 231 1.69 -27.40 35.53
CA TYR A 231 2.29 -26.45 34.59
C TYR A 231 1.21 -25.76 33.75
N GLY A 232 1.08 -24.44 33.87
CA GLY A 232 0.06 -23.70 33.13
C GLY A 232 0.14 -22.19 33.30
N LEU A 233 -0.91 -21.48 32.91
CA LEU A 233 -0.94 -20.03 32.98
C LEU A 233 -1.23 -19.54 34.42
N ILE A 234 -0.48 -18.52 34.84
CA ILE A 234 -0.67 -17.83 36.12
C ILE A 234 -1.19 -16.42 35.85
N ALA A 235 -2.30 -16.05 36.46
CA ALA A 235 -2.87 -14.71 36.39
C ALA A 235 -2.25 -13.81 37.45
N SER A 236 -1.73 -12.66 37.02
CA SER A 236 -1.10 -11.63 37.86
C SER A 236 -1.89 -10.33 37.82
N GLY A 237 -2.01 -9.62 38.94
CA GLY A 237 -2.66 -8.30 38.94
C GLY A 237 -2.50 -7.55 40.26
N ASN A 238 -2.84 -6.26 40.25
CA ASN A 238 -2.74 -5.40 41.44
C ASN A 238 -3.90 -5.59 42.43
N GLY A 239 -4.95 -6.32 42.03
CA GLY A 239 -6.09 -6.67 42.88
C GLY A 239 -5.96 -8.05 43.55
N VAL A 240 -6.37 -8.13 44.82
CA VAL A 240 -6.56 -9.42 45.50
C VAL A 240 -7.82 -10.09 44.93
N MET A 241 -7.67 -11.25 44.30
CA MET A 241 -8.83 -12.04 43.85
C MET A 241 -9.47 -12.76 45.05
N LYS A 242 -10.62 -12.26 45.54
CA LYS A 242 -11.40 -12.87 46.65
C LYS A 242 -12.78 -13.39 46.25
N ASP A 243 -13.11 -13.26 44.97
CA ASP A 243 -14.41 -13.66 44.43
C ASP A 243 -14.21 -14.94 43.63
N ALA A 244 -14.64 -16.07 44.20
CA ALA A 244 -14.50 -17.39 43.59
C ALA A 244 -15.24 -17.49 42.25
N HIS A 245 -16.37 -16.80 42.09
CA HIS A 245 -17.12 -16.78 40.83
C HIS A 245 -16.36 -16.00 39.76
N LYS A 246 -15.84 -14.81 40.09
CA LYS A 246 -15.02 -14.02 39.16
C LYS A 246 -13.71 -14.72 38.80
N ARG A 247 -13.07 -15.38 39.77
CA ARG A 247 -11.88 -16.22 39.59
C ARG A 247 -12.14 -17.31 38.56
N ASP A 248 -13.21 -18.08 38.73
CA ASP A 248 -13.52 -19.20 37.85
C ASP A 248 -13.93 -18.74 36.45
N LEU A 249 -14.62 -17.60 36.32
CA LEU A 249 -14.93 -16.99 35.02
C LEU A 249 -13.66 -16.62 34.25
N ILE A 250 -12.71 -15.93 34.90
CA ILE A 250 -11.44 -15.54 34.27
C ILE A 250 -10.61 -16.79 33.94
N ALA A 251 -10.62 -17.79 34.82
CA ALA A 251 -9.91 -19.03 34.60
C ALA A 251 -10.49 -19.85 33.43
N GLN A 252 -11.80 -19.86 33.24
CA GLN A 252 -12.43 -20.49 32.07
C GLN A 252 -12.14 -19.73 30.76
N GLU A 253 -12.07 -18.39 30.83
CA GLU A 253 -11.79 -17.55 29.66
C GLU A 253 -10.33 -17.72 29.18
N LEU A 254 -9.39 -17.82 30.11
CA LEU A 254 -7.95 -17.73 29.83
C LEU A 254 -7.15 -19.00 30.15
N ASP A 255 -7.80 -20.07 30.62
CA ASP A 255 -7.16 -21.33 31.05
C ASP A 255 -6.11 -21.12 32.17
N ILE A 256 -6.51 -20.39 33.22
CA ILE A 256 -5.64 -20.04 34.36
C ILE A 256 -5.68 -21.14 35.44
N LEU A 257 -4.51 -21.51 35.95
CA LEU A 257 -4.37 -22.47 37.06
C LEU A 257 -4.10 -21.80 38.42
N CYS A 258 -3.58 -20.58 38.43
CA CYS A 258 -3.22 -19.88 39.66
C CYS A 258 -3.37 -18.36 39.53
N PHE A 259 -3.78 -17.69 40.61
CA PHE A 259 -3.80 -16.23 40.76
C PHE A 259 -2.77 -15.78 41.80
N GLU A 260 -2.01 -14.73 41.46
CA GLU A 260 -1.05 -14.04 42.33
C GLU A 260 -1.00 -12.55 41.98
N MET A 261 -0.14 -11.75 42.63
CA MET A 261 -0.20 -10.29 42.56
C MET A 261 1.09 -9.56 42.13
N GLU A 262 2.19 -10.26 41.93
CA GLU A 262 3.51 -9.62 41.80
C GLU A 262 4.15 -9.84 40.44
N ALA A 263 3.99 -11.03 39.86
CA ALA A 263 4.84 -11.51 38.78
C ALA A 263 4.83 -10.62 37.52
N ALA A 264 3.68 -10.04 37.15
CA ALA A 264 3.59 -9.16 35.98
C ALA A 264 4.55 -7.96 36.04
N GLY A 265 4.92 -7.48 37.24
CA GLY A 265 5.90 -6.41 37.39
C GLY A 265 7.35 -6.82 37.08
N LEU A 266 7.63 -8.13 37.09
CA LEU A 266 8.98 -8.69 36.92
C LEU A 266 9.24 -9.19 35.51
N MET A 267 8.22 -9.78 34.87
CA MET A 267 8.37 -10.55 33.61
C MET A 267 9.08 -9.75 32.51
N ASP A 268 8.78 -8.46 32.37
CA ASP A 268 9.35 -7.62 31.31
C ASP A 268 10.70 -6.98 31.68
N GLN A 269 11.12 -7.06 32.95
CA GLN A 269 12.36 -6.43 33.42
C GLN A 269 13.54 -7.41 33.46
N LEU A 270 13.32 -8.66 33.83
CA LEU A 270 14.31 -9.72 33.79
C LEU A 270 13.57 -11.02 33.44
N PRO A 271 14.10 -11.86 32.53
CA PRO A 271 13.49 -13.15 32.24
C PRO A 271 13.18 -13.91 33.54
N CYS A 272 11.91 -14.23 33.77
CA CYS A 272 11.42 -14.68 35.06
C CYS A 272 10.61 -15.96 34.94
N LEU A 273 10.76 -16.87 35.92
CA LEU A 273 9.87 -18.00 36.11
C LEU A 273 9.08 -17.81 37.41
N VAL A 274 7.77 -18.04 37.35
CA VAL A 274 6.87 -17.88 38.49
C VAL A 274 6.52 -19.24 39.06
N ILE A 275 6.72 -19.41 40.36
CA ILE A 275 6.52 -20.67 41.09
C ILE A 275 5.62 -20.35 42.29
N ARG A 276 4.40 -20.88 42.28
CA ARG A 276 3.40 -20.60 43.32
C ARG A 276 2.97 -21.86 44.03
N GLY A 277 3.20 -21.90 45.34
CA GLY A 277 2.60 -22.88 46.22
C GLY A 277 1.15 -22.52 46.49
N ILE A 278 0.26 -23.49 46.37
CA ILE A 278 -1.16 -23.25 46.37
C ILE A 278 -1.71 -23.17 47.78
N CYS A 279 -2.36 -22.04 48.07
CA CYS A 279 -3.14 -21.82 49.27
C CYS A 279 -4.55 -21.32 48.91
N ASP A 280 -5.42 -21.22 49.90
CA ASP A 280 -6.82 -20.81 49.78
C ASP A 280 -7.01 -19.29 49.64
N TYR A 281 -5.98 -18.60 49.16
CA TYR A 281 -5.94 -17.15 49.05
C TYR A 281 -7.00 -16.57 48.10
N CYS A 282 -7.44 -17.34 47.10
CA CYS A 282 -8.48 -16.96 46.15
C CYS A 282 -9.85 -17.60 46.41
N ASP A 283 -10.08 -18.05 47.65
CA ASP A 283 -11.39 -18.53 48.10
C ASP A 283 -12.07 -17.50 49.00
N SER A 284 -13.40 -17.45 48.98
CA SER A 284 -14.20 -16.70 49.95
C SER A 284 -14.04 -17.28 51.37
N HIS A 285 -13.59 -18.54 51.47
CA HIS A 285 -13.33 -19.31 52.70
C HIS A 285 -11.83 -19.34 53.08
N LYS A 286 -11.10 -18.25 52.84
CA LYS A 286 -9.65 -18.16 53.07
C LYS A 286 -9.22 -18.40 54.52
N HIS A 287 -8.27 -19.31 54.73
CA HIS A 287 -7.58 -19.59 55.98
C HIS A 287 -6.05 -19.54 55.84
N LYS A 288 -5.39 -18.70 56.64
CA LYS A 288 -3.92 -18.55 56.63
C LYS A 288 -3.10 -19.81 57.02
N LYS A 289 -3.71 -20.94 57.38
CA LYS A 289 -3.01 -22.16 57.84
C LYS A 289 -2.17 -22.79 56.73
N TRP A 290 -2.65 -22.72 55.48
CA TRP A 290 -1.95 -23.31 54.34
C TRP A 290 -0.77 -22.47 53.82
N GLN A 291 -0.67 -21.18 54.17
CA GLN A 291 0.34 -20.28 53.62
C GLN A 291 1.77 -20.76 53.93
N GLY A 292 2.00 -21.29 55.13
CA GLY A 292 3.30 -21.84 55.53
C GLY A 292 3.68 -23.00 54.63
N TYR A 293 2.93 -24.09 54.71
CA TYR A 293 3.20 -25.30 53.90
C TYR A 293 3.31 -25.00 52.40
N ALA A 294 2.40 -24.20 51.83
CA ALA A 294 2.43 -23.80 50.42
C ALA A 294 3.72 -23.03 50.06
N SER A 295 4.16 -22.09 50.89
CA SER A 295 5.41 -21.37 50.61
C SER A 295 6.64 -22.30 50.66
N LEU A 296 6.61 -23.33 51.53
CA LEU A 296 7.68 -24.33 51.61
C LEU A 296 7.69 -25.26 50.40
N THR A 297 6.53 -25.69 49.89
CA THR A 297 6.45 -26.54 48.69
C THR A 297 6.94 -25.80 47.44
N ALA A 298 6.60 -24.51 47.31
CA ALA A 298 7.13 -23.66 46.23
C ALA A 298 8.66 -23.50 46.30
N ALA A 299 9.19 -23.27 47.50
CA ALA A 299 10.62 -23.16 47.72
C ALA A 299 11.35 -24.49 47.46
N ALA A 300 10.77 -25.61 47.88
CA ALA A 300 11.30 -26.95 47.64
C ALA A 300 11.35 -27.30 46.14
N TYR A 301 10.29 -26.98 45.39
CA TYR A 301 10.31 -27.08 43.92
C TYR A 301 11.44 -26.23 43.32
N THR A 302 11.62 -25.01 43.82
CA THR A 302 12.68 -24.11 43.33
C THR A 302 14.09 -24.68 43.59
N LYS A 303 14.31 -25.31 44.75
CA LYS A 303 15.58 -26.02 45.04
C LYS A 303 15.81 -27.17 44.07
N HIS A 304 14.77 -27.97 43.79
CA HIS A 304 14.83 -29.05 42.83
C HIS A 304 15.10 -28.53 41.40
N LEU A 305 14.42 -27.45 40.99
CA LEU A 305 14.65 -26.78 39.71
C LEU A 305 16.12 -26.41 39.54
N LEU A 306 16.71 -25.72 40.52
CA LEU A 306 18.12 -25.31 40.46
C LEU A 306 19.10 -26.48 40.50
N SER A 307 18.71 -27.65 41.01
CA SER A 307 19.53 -28.86 40.96
C SER A 307 19.65 -29.46 39.57
N VAL A 308 18.66 -29.20 38.70
CA VAL A 308 18.61 -29.67 37.31
C VAL A 308 19.19 -28.62 36.35
N VAL A 309 19.15 -27.34 36.72
CA VAL A 309 19.77 -26.26 35.94
C VAL A 309 21.29 -26.43 35.90
N PRO A 310 21.92 -26.50 34.71
CA PRO A 310 23.36 -26.66 34.58
C PRO A 310 24.14 -25.52 35.25
N THR A 311 25.12 -25.85 36.08
CA THR A 311 26.08 -24.88 36.62
C THR A 311 27.08 -24.51 35.53
N SER A 312 26.89 -23.34 34.91
CA SER A 312 27.90 -22.82 33.97
C SER A 312 29.16 -22.46 34.76
N SER A 313 30.23 -23.23 34.60
CA SER A 313 31.57 -22.75 34.95
C SER A 313 31.86 -21.56 34.04
N ARG A 314 32.00 -20.37 34.62
CA ARG A 314 32.56 -19.24 33.88
C ARG A 314 33.95 -19.67 33.41
N PRO A 315 34.30 -19.46 32.12
CA PRO A 315 35.71 -19.32 31.78
C PRO A 315 36.28 -18.24 32.70
N ALA A 316 37.51 -18.44 33.21
CA ALA A 316 38.24 -17.40 33.90
C ALA A 316 38.12 -16.07 33.14
N PRO A 317 38.09 -14.91 33.82
CA PRO A 317 38.00 -13.62 33.14
C PRO A 317 39.09 -13.59 32.07
N VAL A 318 38.66 -13.63 30.81
CA VAL A 318 39.56 -13.44 29.69
C VAL A 318 40.03 -12.01 29.82
N GLU A 319 41.32 -11.85 30.07
CA GLU A 319 41.99 -10.58 29.94
C GLU A 319 41.62 -10.00 28.57
N SER A 320 40.97 -8.84 28.59
CA SER A 320 40.76 -7.91 27.47
C SER A 320 41.35 -8.34 26.12
N GLU A 321 40.51 -8.92 25.26
CA GLU A 321 40.59 -8.62 23.84
C GLU A 321 39.59 -7.49 23.59
N ASN A 322 40.10 -6.32 23.18
CA ASN A 322 39.37 -5.05 23.01
C ASN A 322 38.35 -5.09 21.85
N GLN A 323 37.45 -6.06 21.80
CA GLN A 323 36.49 -6.15 20.70
C GLN A 323 35.05 -6.37 21.18
N SER A 324 34.20 -5.42 20.81
CA SER A 324 32.77 -5.44 21.08
C SER A 324 31.97 -5.71 19.79
N TRP A 325 31.13 -6.75 19.81
CA TRP A 325 30.22 -7.09 18.71
C TRP A 325 28.77 -7.02 19.18
N MET A 326 28.07 -5.96 18.78
CA MET A 326 26.68 -5.71 19.14
C MET A 326 25.82 -5.60 17.88
N VAL A 327 25.53 -6.72 17.22
CA VAL A 327 24.65 -6.80 16.04
C VAL A 327 23.53 -7.82 16.31
N PRO A 328 22.24 -7.41 16.28
CA PRO A 328 21.12 -8.24 16.75
C PRO A 328 20.65 -9.30 15.74
N PHE A 329 21.23 -9.33 14.54
CA PHE A 329 20.76 -10.17 13.44
C PHE A 329 21.83 -11.15 12.96
N GLN A 330 21.43 -12.37 12.63
CA GLN A 330 22.28 -13.34 11.94
C GLN A 330 22.53 -12.92 10.48
N ARG A 331 23.66 -13.34 9.91
CA ARG A 331 24.01 -13.06 8.52
C ARG A 331 23.00 -13.72 7.58
N ASN A 332 22.46 -12.93 6.65
CA ASN A 332 21.55 -13.46 5.64
C ASN A 332 22.30 -14.22 4.54
N LEU A 333 22.29 -15.54 4.59
CA LEU A 333 22.96 -16.41 3.60
C LEU A 333 22.31 -16.37 2.21
N LYS A 334 21.07 -15.88 2.10
CA LYS A 334 20.35 -15.71 0.83
C LYS A 334 20.57 -14.34 0.18
N PHE A 335 21.35 -13.45 0.82
CA PHE A 335 21.65 -12.13 0.29
C PHE A 335 22.22 -12.20 -1.14
N THR A 336 21.73 -11.32 -2.02
CA THR A 336 22.01 -11.37 -3.46
C THR A 336 22.10 -9.97 -4.04
N GLY A 337 23.06 -9.74 -4.93
CA GLY A 337 23.25 -8.48 -5.63
C GLY A 337 23.91 -7.40 -4.76
N ARG A 338 23.83 -6.14 -5.22
CA ARG A 338 24.36 -4.93 -4.53
C ARG A 338 25.87 -4.91 -4.25
N GLY A 339 26.64 -5.78 -4.92
CA GLY A 339 28.09 -5.89 -4.73
C GLY A 339 28.84 -4.56 -4.91
N GLU A 340 28.46 -3.75 -5.91
CA GLU A 340 29.07 -2.44 -6.14
C GLU A 340 28.83 -1.45 -4.99
N VAL A 341 27.60 -1.43 -4.45
CA VAL A 341 27.24 -0.54 -3.34
C VAL A 341 27.99 -0.95 -2.07
N ILE A 342 27.98 -2.26 -1.77
CA ILE A 342 28.70 -2.78 -0.60
C ILE A 342 30.19 -2.53 -0.72
N LYS A 343 30.79 -2.76 -1.90
CA LYS A 343 32.22 -2.51 -2.11
C LYS A 343 32.58 -1.03 -1.86
N LYS A 344 31.76 -0.09 -2.33
CA LYS A 344 31.97 1.33 -2.04
C LYS A 344 31.82 1.67 -0.56
N LEU A 345 30.88 1.04 0.14
CA LEU A 345 30.71 1.21 1.58
C LEU A 345 31.90 0.63 2.35
N GLU A 346 32.40 -0.54 1.94
CA GLU A 346 33.64 -1.14 2.48
C GLU A 346 34.83 -0.20 2.26
N ASP A 347 34.99 0.35 1.05
CA ASP A 347 36.05 1.32 0.75
C ASP A 347 35.95 2.54 1.70
N PHE A 348 34.75 2.99 2.07
CA PHE A 348 34.59 4.10 3.02
C PHE A 348 34.94 3.72 4.47
N VAL A 349 34.68 2.46 4.85
CA VAL A 349 34.99 1.97 6.19
C VAL A 349 36.50 1.72 6.37
N PHE A 350 37.13 1.04 5.42
CA PHE A 350 38.52 0.59 5.58
C PHE A 350 39.58 1.63 5.19
N ARG A 351 39.22 2.67 4.43
CA ARG A 351 40.17 3.71 4.01
C ARG A 351 40.42 4.68 5.16
N GLU A 352 41.69 4.99 5.45
CA GLU A 352 42.09 5.86 6.56
C GLU A 352 41.53 7.29 6.43
N ASP A 353 41.51 7.86 5.22
CA ASP A 353 40.88 9.15 4.88
C ASP A 353 39.42 8.97 4.40
N GLY A 354 38.77 7.88 4.80
CA GLY A 354 37.35 7.61 4.53
C GLY A 354 36.43 8.61 5.23
N PRO A 355 35.21 8.83 4.72
CA PRO A 355 34.27 9.72 5.37
C PRO A 355 33.78 9.15 6.71
N LYS A 356 33.77 10.01 7.74
CA LYS A 356 33.33 9.64 9.09
C LYS A 356 31.85 9.25 9.18
N LYS A 357 31.00 9.89 8.36
CA LYS A 357 29.54 9.68 8.34
C LYS A 357 29.07 9.46 6.90
N PHE A 358 28.25 8.43 6.70
CA PHE A 358 27.62 8.12 5.42
C PHE A 358 26.24 7.49 5.61
N SER A 359 25.38 7.62 4.59
CA SER A 359 23.98 7.19 4.69
C SER A 359 23.56 6.35 3.50
N VAL A 360 22.71 5.35 3.76
CA VAL A 360 22.05 4.50 2.77
C VAL A 360 20.56 4.86 2.73
N VAL A 361 20.07 5.26 1.55
CA VAL A 361 18.72 5.80 1.35
C VAL A 361 17.93 5.01 0.33
N GLY A 362 16.64 4.85 0.56
CA GLY A 362 15.72 4.20 -0.38
C GLY A 362 14.36 3.90 0.25
N LEU A 363 13.37 3.53 -0.58
CA LEU A 363 12.01 3.19 -0.15
C LEU A 363 12.00 2.05 0.92
N GLY A 364 10.91 1.95 1.68
CA GLY A 364 10.63 0.78 2.52
C GLY A 364 10.68 -0.52 1.70
N GLY A 365 11.24 -1.60 2.26
CA GLY A 365 11.32 -2.90 1.58
C GLY A 365 12.45 -3.07 0.54
N MET A 366 13.27 -2.05 0.29
CA MET A 366 14.40 -2.08 -0.66
C MET A 366 15.65 -2.86 -0.20
N GLY A 367 15.69 -3.31 1.05
CA GLY A 367 16.82 -4.05 1.61
C GLY A 367 17.95 -3.19 2.21
N LYS A 368 17.69 -1.94 2.60
CA LYS A 368 18.71 -1.07 3.25
C LYS A 368 19.35 -1.70 4.48
N THR A 369 18.52 -2.20 5.39
CA THR A 369 18.93 -2.95 6.59
C THR A 369 19.80 -4.15 6.23
N GLN A 370 19.47 -4.87 5.16
CA GLN A 370 20.23 -6.03 4.69
C GLN A 370 21.60 -5.64 4.11
N VAL A 371 21.69 -4.49 3.42
CA VAL A 371 22.98 -3.94 2.96
C VAL A 371 23.86 -3.52 4.14
N ALA A 372 23.29 -2.86 5.16
CA ALA A 372 24.01 -2.49 6.37
C ALA A 372 24.46 -3.72 7.17
N LEU A 373 23.62 -4.75 7.25
CA LEU A 373 23.94 -6.01 7.91
C LEU A 373 25.07 -6.76 7.20
N GLU A 374 24.98 -6.91 5.88
CA GLU A 374 26.05 -7.55 5.10
C GLU A 374 27.36 -6.77 5.20
N LEU A 375 27.33 -5.43 5.25
CA LEU A 375 28.51 -4.61 5.54
C LEU A 375 29.09 -4.94 6.93
N ALA A 376 28.27 -4.98 7.98
CA ALA A 376 28.72 -5.28 9.35
C ALA A 376 29.47 -6.62 9.43
N TYR A 377 28.91 -7.66 8.80
CA TYR A 377 29.55 -8.98 8.75
C TYR A 377 30.86 -8.96 7.96
N ARG A 378 30.93 -8.25 6.83
CA ARG A 378 32.17 -8.13 6.06
C ARG A 378 33.24 -7.30 6.77
N VAL A 379 32.85 -6.31 7.56
CA VAL A 379 33.77 -5.53 8.41
C VAL A 379 34.40 -6.45 9.45
N ARG A 380 33.61 -7.24 10.17
CA ARG A 380 34.10 -8.23 11.12
C ARG A 380 35.00 -9.29 10.46
N ASP A 381 34.62 -9.78 9.28
CA ASP A 381 35.37 -10.84 8.60
C ASP A 381 36.73 -10.34 8.04
N LYS A 382 36.84 -9.05 7.68
CA LYS A 382 38.06 -8.45 7.07
C LYS A 382 38.95 -7.70 8.07
N ASP A 383 38.36 -7.08 9.08
CA ASP A 383 39.05 -6.33 10.13
C ASP A 383 38.51 -6.78 11.49
N PRO A 384 39.02 -7.92 12.01
CA PRO A 384 38.61 -8.45 13.29
C PRO A 384 39.02 -7.57 14.47
N ASP A 385 39.75 -6.46 14.29
CA ASP A 385 40.06 -5.53 15.39
C ASP A 385 39.02 -4.40 15.47
N CYS A 386 38.05 -4.36 14.56
CA CYS A 386 37.01 -3.33 14.51
C CYS A 386 35.80 -3.72 15.37
N SER A 387 35.43 -2.85 16.32
CA SER A 387 34.19 -3.01 17.11
C SER A 387 32.96 -2.55 16.32
N VAL A 388 31.87 -3.32 16.34
CA VAL A 388 30.67 -3.00 15.55
C VAL A 388 29.44 -2.92 16.45
N PHE A 389 28.77 -1.76 16.43
CA PHE A 389 27.58 -1.48 17.22
C PHE A 389 26.37 -1.19 16.35
N TRP A 390 25.24 -1.84 16.64
CA TRP A 390 23.99 -1.68 15.91
C TRP A 390 22.92 -1.01 16.77
N ILE A 391 22.42 0.14 16.31
CA ILE A 391 21.40 0.92 17.01
C ILE A 391 20.13 0.94 16.16
N SER A 392 19.03 0.47 16.72
CA SER A 392 17.70 0.69 16.15
C SER A 392 17.31 2.15 16.39
N ALA A 393 17.10 2.92 15.32
CA ALA A 393 16.73 4.33 15.39
C ALA A 393 15.24 4.56 15.11
N VAL A 394 14.39 3.65 15.58
CA VAL A 394 12.93 3.70 15.39
C VAL A 394 12.23 4.64 16.37
N SER A 395 12.84 4.89 17.54
CA SER A 395 12.36 5.82 18.57
C SER A 395 13.51 6.30 19.47
N ASP A 396 13.35 7.42 20.17
CA ASP A 396 14.38 7.93 21.08
C ASP A 396 14.68 6.94 22.22
N SER A 397 13.64 6.27 22.75
CA SER A 397 13.78 5.21 23.75
C SER A 397 14.61 4.04 23.23
N SER A 398 14.43 3.61 21.98
CA SER A 398 15.24 2.53 21.39
C SER A 398 16.71 2.93 21.22
N ILE A 399 16.98 4.20 20.90
CA ILE A 399 18.34 4.74 20.83
C ILE A 399 18.97 4.77 22.23
N GLU A 400 18.25 5.26 23.22
CA GLU A 400 18.72 5.34 24.60
C GLU A 400 19.04 3.96 25.17
N GLN A 401 18.17 2.97 24.97
CA GLN A 401 18.42 1.57 25.34
C GLN A 401 19.65 0.98 24.63
N ALA A 402 19.83 1.27 23.35
CA ALA A 402 20.99 0.81 22.60
C ALA A 402 22.28 1.47 23.12
N TYR A 403 22.25 2.76 23.44
CA TYR A 403 23.38 3.47 24.04
C TYR A 403 23.72 2.95 25.45
N MET A 404 22.71 2.59 26.26
CA MET A 404 22.91 1.89 27.53
C MET A 404 23.57 0.52 27.32
N SER A 405 23.17 -0.21 26.30
CA SER A 405 23.78 -1.51 25.95
C SER A 405 25.23 -1.35 25.50
N ILE A 406 25.53 -0.32 24.69
CA ILE A 406 26.91 0.02 24.29
C ILE A 406 27.75 0.40 25.51
N ALA A 407 27.19 1.18 26.45
CA ALA A 407 27.90 1.56 27.66
C ALA A 407 28.24 0.35 28.54
N GLN A 408 27.34 -0.64 28.62
CA GLN A 408 27.59 -1.91 29.31
C GLN A 408 28.69 -2.73 28.61
N GLU A 409 28.63 -2.83 27.28
CA GLU A 409 29.63 -3.58 26.49
C GLU A 409 31.03 -2.95 26.56
N LEU A 410 31.10 -1.62 26.72
CA LEU A 410 32.35 -0.86 26.90
C LEU A 410 32.79 -0.73 28.37
N ASP A 411 32.12 -1.41 29.31
CA ASP A 411 32.37 -1.35 30.76
C ASP A 411 32.44 0.10 31.32
N LEU A 412 31.54 0.97 30.85
CA LEU A 412 31.46 2.35 31.32
C LEU A 412 30.78 2.42 32.70
N LYS A 413 31.48 2.97 33.68
CA LYS A 413 30.95 3.21 35.04
C LYS A 413 30.16 4.52 35.14
N ASP A 414 29.22 4.58 36.09
CA ASP A 414 28.40 5.76 36.43
C ASP A 414 27.57 6.30 35.26
N VAL A 415 26.93 5.40 34.51
CA VAL A 415 26.11 5.72 33.35
C VAL A 415 24.63 5.64 33.69
N ASP A 416 23.90 6.73 33.43
CA ASP A 416 22.45 6.81 33.55
C ASP A 416 21.82 7.23 32.21
N PRO A 417 20.50 7.07 32.01
CA PRO A 417 19.86 7.38 30.74
C PRO A 417 20.07 8.86 30.31
N ALA A 418 20.13 9.79 31.26
CA ALA A 418 20.33 11.21 30.96
C ALA A 418 21.75 11.53 30.45
N ASN A 419 22.76 10.77 30.86
CA ASN A 419 24.16 11.04 30.56
C ASN A 419 24.80 10.07 29.54
N VAL A 420 24.16 8.93 29.25
CA VAL A 420 24.77 7.82 28.51
C VAL A 420 25.28 8.19 27.12
N LYS A 421 24.48 8.95 26.35
CA LYS A 421 24.84 9.38 24.99
C LYS A 421 26.15 10.21 25.00
N SER A 422 26.31 11.09 25.99
CA SER A 422 27.51 11.92 26.15
C SER A 422 28.74 11.14 26.60
N ARG A 423 28.56 10.14 27.46
CA ARG A 423 29.62 9.27 27.98
C ARG A 423 30.19 8.37 26.89
N VAL A 424 29.31 7.70 26.14
CA VAL A 424 29.68 6.85 25.01
C VAL A 424 30.41 7.67 23.94
N ARG A 425 29.90 8.86 23.60
CA ARG A 425 30.60 9.82 22.71
C ARG A 425 32.01 10.13 23.19
N SER A 426 32.15 10.48 24.47
CA SER A 426 33.44 10.86 25.04
C SER A 426 34.43 9.69 25.11
N HIS A 427 33.93 8.46 25.26
CA HIS A 427 34.76 7.27 25.31
C HIS A 427 35.21 6.83 23.92
N LEU A 428 34.27 6.63 22.99
CA LEU A 428 34.56 6.22 21.60
C LEU A 428 35.31 7.30 20.79
N GLY A 429 35.30 8.55 21.25
CA GLY A 429 36.12 9.63 20.69
C GLY A 429 37.62 9.56 21.04
N ARG A 430 38.04 8.68 21.96
CA ARG A 430 39.46 8.53 22.33
C ARG A 430 40.20 7.70 21.29
N ARG A 431 41.44 8.09 20.99
CA ARG A 431 42.31 7.36 20.03
C ARG A 431 42.69 5.94 20.49
N GLU A 432 42.63 5.69 21.79
CA GLU A 432 42.96 4.39 22.41
C GLU A 432 41.91 3.30 22.13
N MET A 433 40.71 3.67 21.67
CA MET A 433 39.59 2.74 21.47
C MET A 433 39.60 2.02 20.11
N GLY A 434 40.66 2.16 19.33
CA GLY A 434 40.81 1.48 18.04
C GLY A 434 39.75 1.86 17.01
N LYS A 435 39.49 0.96 16.07
CA LYS A 435 38.51 1.15 15.01
C LYS A 435 37.13 0.71 15.47
N TRP A 436 36.12 1.48 15.08
CA TRP A 436 34.74 1.10 15.36
C TRP A 436 33.77 1.55 14.27
N LEU A 437 32.67 0.83 14.12
CA LEU A 437 31.56 1.13 13.22
C LEU A 437 30.24 1.16 14.01
N ILE A 438 29.55 2.30 13.99
CA ILE A 438 28.18 2.42 14.51
C ILE A 438 27.20 2.44 13.34
N ILE A 439 26.19 1.59 13.40
CA ILE A 439 25.11 1.52 12.40
C ILE A 439 23.81 1.97 13.07
N TYR A 440 23.25 3.09 12.62
CA TYR A 440 21.90 3.52 12.95
C TYR A 440 20.92 3.03 11.90
N ASP A 441 20.13 2.01 12.21
CA ASP A 441 19.13 1.45 11.31
C ASP A 441 17.76 2.12 11.49
N ASN A 442 17.09 2.45 10.39
CA ASN A 442 15.77 3.11 10.36
C ASN A 442 15.71 4.52 10.96
N ALA A 443 16.76 5.33 10.73
CA ALA A 443 16.80 6.75 11.09
C ALA A 443 15.84 7.58 10.22
N ASP A 444 14.53 7.38 10.37
CA ASP A 444 13.50 7.92 9.47
C ASP A 444 12.87 9.25 9.94
N ASP A 445 12.90 9.50 11.26
CA ASP A 445 12.23 10.65 11.89
C ASP A 445 13.17 11.86 12.06
N PRO A 446 13.06 12.91 11.24
CA PRO A 446 13.95 14.07 11.32
C PRO A 446 13.87 14.84 12.63
N ASP A 447 12.74 14.83 13.33
CA ASP A 447 12.53 15.63 14.55
C ASP A 447 13.35 15.06 15.73
N MET A 448 13.70 13.77 15.68
CA MET A 448 14.59 13.12 16.63
C MET A 448 16.07 13.49 16.41
N TRP A 449 16.44 13.83 15.18
CA TRP A 449 17.83 14.11 14.80
C TRP A 449 18.17 15.60 14.73
N LEU A 450 17.16 16.44 14.50
CA LEU A 450 17.31 17.85 14.15
C LEU A 450 16.25 18.65 14.93
N SER A 451 16.66 19.64 15.70
CA SER A 451 15.73 20.55 16.37
C SER A 451 15.44 21.77 15.49
N GLU A 452 14.23 22.35 15.58
CA GLU A 452 13.91 23.63 14.90
C GLU A 452 14.36 24.85 15.71
N ASP A 453 14.64 24.68 17.01
CA ASP A 453 15.07 25.72 17.95
C ASP A 453 16.46 25.37 18.51
N ASP A 454 17.41 26.32 18.43
CA ASP A 454 18.81 26.28 18.94
C ASP A 454 18.90 25.87 20.44
N THR A 455 18.58 24.61 20.74
CA THR A 455 18.71 24.01 22.06
C THR A 455 19.99 23.16 22.10
N PRO A 456 20.74 23.12 23.20
CA PRO A 456 22.16 22.69 23.18
C PRO A 456 22.40 21.18 23.08
N THR A 457 21.39 20.36 22.80
CA THR A 457 21.48 18.89 22.88
C THR A 457 20.76 18.21 21.70
N GLU A 458 21.22 18.47 20.48
CA GLU A 458 20.78 17.70 19.31
C GLU A 458 21.40 16.29 19.32
N LEU A 459 20.62 15.26 18.98
CA LEU A 459 21.12 13.88 18.91
C LEU A 459 22.27 13.73 17.92
N LYS A 460 22.27 14.52 16.84
CA LYS A 460 23.35 14.60 15.84
C LYS A 460 24.69 15.02 16.44
N ASP A 461 24.67 15.87 17.45
CA ASP A 461 25.87 16.37 18.15
C ASP A 461 26.34 15.40 19.23
N LEU A 462 25.49 14.47 19.66
CA LEU A 462 25.81 13.42 20.61
C LEU A 462 26.40 12.16 19.95
N ILE A 463 26.50 12.12 18.62
CA ILE A 463 27.12 11.01 17.90
C ILE A 463 28.64 11.02 18.12
N PRO A 464 29.25 9.88 18.46
CA PRO A 464 30.70 9.74 18.57
C PRO A 464 31.44 10.22 17.31
N ASP A 465 32.55 10.92 17.50
CA ASP A 465 33.45 11.37 16.43
C ASP A 465 34.88 10.93 16.76
N SER A 466 35.50 10.18 15.84
CA SER A 466 36.87 9.70 15.93
C SER A 466 37.46 9.59 14.53
N ASP A 467 38.77 9.74 14.40
CA ASP A 467 39.48 9.53 13.12
C ASP A 467 39.45 8.06 12.69
N GLN A 468 39.34 7.14 13.66
CA GLN A 468 39.26 5.68 13.45
C GLN A 468 37.82 5.14 13.49
N GLY A 469 36.85 6.01 13.79
CA GLY A 469 35.43 5.66 13.88
C GLY A 469 34.67 5.94 12.60
N ARG A 470 33.63 5.14 12.31
CA ARG A 470 32.74 5.30 11.17
C ARG A 470 31.28 5.18 11.61
N VAL A 471 30.40 5.97 11.01
CA VAL A 471 28.95 5.93 11.28
C VAL A 471 28.17 5.75 9.98
N LEU A 472 27.35 4.71 9.95
CA LEU A 472 26.41 4.43 8.88
C LEU A 472 24.98 4.70 9.35
N PHE A 473 24.20 5.41 8.53
CA PHE A 473 22.76 5.57 8.74
C PHE A 473 21.98 4.85 7.64
N THR A 474 20.94 4.10 7.98
CA THR A 474 19.92 3.68 7.00
C THR A 474 18.66 4.52 7.21
N THR A 475 18.10 5.05 6.12
CA THR A 475 16.89 5.89 6.21
C THR A 475 16.07 5.84 4.93
N ARG A 476 14.76 6.08 5.06
CA ARG A 476 13.82 6.29 3.96
C ARG A 476 13.78 7.75 3.52
N ASN A 477 14.26 8.66 4.36
CA ASN A 477 14.18 10.09 4.14
C ASN A 477 15.50 10.62 3.56
N ARG A 478 15.50 10.92 2.25
CA ARG A 478 16.68 11.46 1.56
C ARG A 478 17.14 12.82 2.10
N GLN A 479 16.21 13.69 2.52
CA GLN A 479 16.59 15.00 3.07
C GLN A 479 17.32 14.84 4.40
N LEU A 480 16.84 13.94 5.26
CA LEU A 480 17.51 13.61 6.52
C LEU A 480 18.89 13.00 6.28
N ALA A 481 19.01 12.07 5.33
CA ALA A 481 20.29 11.48 4.94
C ALA A 481 21.33 12.53 4.50
N ILE A 482 20.91 13.51 3.70
CA ILE A 482 21.78 14.63 3.29
C ILE A 482 22.17 15.48 4.50
N ARG A 483 21.27 15.69 5.49
CA ARG A 483 21.60 16.46 6.69
C ARG A 483 22.53 15.71 7.67
N LEU A 484 22.45 14.38 7.72
CA LEU A 484 23.31 13.52 8.54
C LEU A 484 24.66 13.23 7.88
N ALA A 485 24.70 13.07 6.56
CA ALA A 485 25.90 12.80 5.76
C ALA A 485 25.90 13.58 4.42
N PRO A 486 26.20 14.90 4.44
CA PRO A 486 26.02 15.80 3.29
C PRO A 486 26.66 15.35 1.97
N SER A 487 27.84 14.74 2.04
CA SER A 487 28.62 14.39 0.84
C SER A 487 28.59 12.88 0.52
N ASN A 488 27.99 12.06 1.38
CA ASN A 488 28.20 10.59 1.36
C ASN A 488 26.87 9.83 1.45
N VAL A 489 25.94 10.11 0.54
CA VAL A 489 24.62 9.47 0.48
C VAL A 489 24.55 8.45 -0.66
N PHE A 490 24.32 7.18 -0.31
CA PHE A 490 24.14 6.07 -1.23
C PHE A 490 22.66 5.78 -1.43
N SER A 491 22.15 5.99 -2.64
CA SER A 491 20.77 5.66 -2.98
C SER A 491 20.69 4.20 -3.44
N ILE A 492 19.85 3.40 -2.79
CA ILE A 492 19.48 2.06 -3.25
C ILE A 492 18.23 2.19 -4.13
N THR A 493 18.35 1.75 -5.38
CA THR A 493 17.28 1.70 -6.39
C THR A 493 16.71 0.29 -6.50
N GLU A 494 15.64 0.10 -7.27
CA GLU A 494 15.02 -1.22 -7.49
C GLU A 494 16.05 -2.24 -8.01
N MET A 495 15.80 -3.54 -7.79
CA MET A 495 16.67 -4.60 -8.33
C MET A 495 16.48 -4.72 -9.85
N ASP A 496 17.56 -5.05 -10.56
CA ASP A 496 17.44 -5.51 -11.94
C ASP A 496 16.73 -6.88 -12.01
N VAL A 497 16.30 -7.24 -13.22
CA VAL A 497 15.52 -8.46 -13.47
C VAL A 497 16.29 -9.71 -13.03
N ASP A 498 17.60 -9.77 -13.29
CA ASP A 498 18.44 -10.94 -12.99
C ASP A 498 18.58 -11.14 -11.48
N THR A 499 18.91 -10.06 -10.76
CA THR A 499 19.02 -10.05 -9.30
C THR A 499 17.68 -10.39 -8.64
N ALA A 500 16.57 -9.83 -9.13
CA ALA A 500 15.24 -10.11 -8.59
C ALA A 500 14.82 -11.57 -8.83
N THR A 501 15.17 -12.14 -9.99
CA THR A 501 14.93 -13.55 -10.30
C THR A 501 15.75 -14.47 -9.42
N GLU A 502 17.01 -14.14 -9.15
CA GLU A 502 17.86 -14.90 -8.21
C GLU A 502 17.33 -14.85 -6.78
N VAL A 503 16.84 -13.70 -6.31
CA VAL A 503 16.19 -13.59 -4.99
C VAL A 503 14.95 -14.49 -4.94
N LEU A 504 14.08 -14.43 -5.95
CA LEU A 504 12.88 -15.28 -6.01
C LEU A 504 13.26 -16.77 -6.01
N ARG A 505 14.28 -17.16 -6.79
CA ARG A 505 14.78 -18.54 -6.86
C ARG A 505 15.35 -19.06 -5.56
N LYS A 506 16.05 -18.22 -4.79
CA LYS A 506 16.57 -18.59 -3.46
C LYS A 506 15.48 -18.66 -2.39
N SER A 507 14.35 -17.99 -2.62
CA SER A 507 13.22 -17.94 -1.69
C SER A 507 12.15 -19.00 -1.95
N LEU A 508 12.01 -19.50 -3.18
CA LEU A 508 11.11 -20.61 -3.52
C LEU A 508 11.68 -21.99 -3.13
N ILE A 509 10.81 -22.89 -2.68
CA ILE A 509 11.16 -24.31 -2.44
C ILE A 509 11.24 -25.05 -3.79
N GLN A 510 10.24 -24.86 -4.66
CA GLN A 510 10.17 -25.42 -6.01
C GLN A 510 10.80 -24.45 -7.01
N LYS A 511 11.97 -24.81 -7.54
CA LYS A 511 12.76 -23.93 -8.43
C LYS A 511 12.33 -24.02 -9.89
N ASP A 512 11.71 -25.12 -10.26
CA ASP A 512 11.09 -25.43 -11.56
C ASP A 512 9.93 -24.48 -11.91
N LEU A 513 9.31 -23.84 -10.92
CA LEU A 513 8.29 -22.81 -11.12
C LEU A 513 8.80 -21.58 -11.92
N LEU A 514 10.12 -21.41 -12.04
CA LEU A 514 10.75 -20.29 -12.74
C LEU A 514 11.08 -20.57 -14.22
N ASP A 515 10.74 -21.76 -14.73
CA ASP A 515 11.03 -22.14 -16.11
C ASP A 515 10.28 -21.24 -17.13
N ASP A 516 9.13 -20.68 -16.73
CA ASP A 516 8.44 -19.64 -17.50
C ASP A 516 9.02 -18.25 -17.19
N LEU A 517 9.97 -17.84 -18.04
CA LEU A 517 10.64 -16.54 -17.97
C LEU A 517 9.69 -15.36 -18.16
N ASP A 518 8.61 -15.49 -18.95
CA ASP A 518 7.69 -14.39 -19.24
C ASP A 518 6.75 -14.14 -18.04
N VAL A 519 6.21 -15.22 -17.47
CA VAL A 519 5.40 -15.15 -16.23
C VAL A 519 6.25 -14.64 -15.07
N THR A 520 7.48 -15.16 -14.92
CA THR A 520 8.42 -14.71 -13.88
C THR A 520 8.73 -13.22 -14.01
N THR A 521 9.10 -12.76 -15.22
CA THR A 521 9.40 -11.34 -15.46
C THR A 521 8.17 -10.47 -15.21
N THR A 522 6.99 -10.93 -15.60
CA THR A 522 5.73 -10.19 -15.38
C THR A 522 5.41 -10.08 -13.89
N LEU A 523 5.57 -11.16 -13.12
CA LEU A 523 5.37 -11.16 -11.67
C LEU A 523 6.34 -10.19 -10.98
N LEU A 524 7.63 -10.25 -11.29
CA LEU A 524 8.63 -9.34 -10.71
C LEU A 524 8.33 -7.86 -11.02
N LYS A 525 7.86 -7.57 -12.24
CA LYS A 525 7.34 -6.24 -12.60
C LYS A 525 6.13 -5.85 -11.76
N GLN A 526 5.21 -6.79 -11.46
CA GLN A 526 4.06 -6.50 -10.61
C GLN A 526 4.48 -6.16 -9.16
N LEU A 527 5.46 -6.90 -8.64
CA LEU A 527 6.05 -6.72 -7.30
C LEU A 527 7.07 -5.58 -7.22
N THR A 528 7.18 -4.77 -8.29
CA THR A 528 8.07 -3.58 -8.36
C THR A 528 9.54 -3.89 -8.08
N PHE A 529 9.97 -5.14 -8.33
CA PHE A 529 11.34 -5.61 -8.07
C PHE A 529 11.82 -5.36 -6.63
N LEU A 530 10.89 -5.31 -5.66
CA LEU A 530 11.21 -5.09 -4.26
C LEU A 530 11.59 -6.41 -3.57
N PRO A 531 12.76 -6.51 -2.92
CA PRO A 531 13.16 -7.73 -2.22
C PRO A 531 12.11 -8.20 -1.19
N LEU A 532 11.51 -7.26 -0.45
CA LEU A 532 10.51 -7.57 0.56
C LEU A 532 9.24 -8.17 -0.06
N ALA A 533 8.73 -7.56 -1.15
CA ALA A 533 7.53 -8.05 -1.84
C ALA A 533 7.77 -9.40 -2.51
N ILE A 534 8.96 -9.61 -3.08
CA ILE A 534 9.37 -10.88 -3.68
C ILE A 534 9.44 -11.99 -2.63
N ASN A 535 10.04 -11.72 -1.46
CA ASN A 535 10.11 -12.70 -0.38
C ASN A 535 8.72 -13.03 0.19
N GLN A 536 7.84 -12.05 0.34
CA GLN A 536 6.45 -12.30 0.75
C GLN A 536 5.70 -13.16 -0.27
N ALA A 537 5.80 -12.83 -1.56
CA ALA A 537 5.19 -13.63 -2.62
C ALA A 537 5.72 -15.06 -2.62
N ALA A 538 7.04 -15.24 -2.50
CA ALA A 538 7.66 -16.56 -2.41
C ALA A 538 7.16 -17.35 -1.20
N THR A 539 7.05 -16.72 -0.02
CA THR A 539 6.51 -17.40 1.18
C THR A 539 5.05 -17.79 1.00
N TYR A 540 4.22 -16.92 0.43
CA TYR A 540 2.83 -17.25 0.12
C TYR A 540 2.73 -18.44 -0.83
N ILE A 541 3.49 -18.43 -1.93
CA ILE A 541 3.55 -19.51 -2.92
C ILE A 541 4.02 -20.82 -2.26
N ASN A 542 5.06 -20.76 -1.42
CA ASN A 542 5.56 -21.93 -0.71
C ASN A 542 4.52 -22.53 0.25
N ASN A 543 3.75 -21.68 0.94
CA ASN A 543 2.75 -22.11 1.92
C ASN A 543 1.46 -22.66 1.26
N THR A 544 1.07 -22.09 0.11
CA THR A 544 -0.17 -22.44 -0.58
C THR A 544 0.02 -23.47 -1.70
N GLY A 545 1.24 -23.62 -2.22
CA GLY A 545 1.58 -24.57 -3.28
C GLY A 545 1.06 -24.18 -4.68
N ILE A 546 0.70 -22.91 -4.91
CA ILE A 546 0.15 -22.42 -6.19
C ILE A 546 1.24 -22.14 -7.23
N GLN A 547 0.86 -22.03 -8.51
CA GLN A 547 1.79 -21.65 -9.58
C GLN A 547 2.04 -20.13 -9.61
N LEU A 548 3.12 -19.68 -10.27
CA LEU A 548 3.40 -18.25 -10.45
C LEU A 548 2.28 -17.54 -11.21
N SER A 549 1.66 -18.22 -12.19
CA SER A 549 0.52 -17.71 -12.95
C SER A 549 -0.71 -17.46 -12.08
N ASP A 550 -0.93 -18.32 -11.09
CA ASP A 550 -2.08 -18.21 -10.18
C ASP A 550 -1.87 -17.04 -9.21
N TYR A 551 -0.67 -16.89 -8.67
CA TYR A 551 -0.32 -15.72 -7.84
C TYR A 551 -0.38 -14.41 -8.64
N LEU A 552 0.04 -14.44 -9.91
CA LEU A 552 -0.10 -13.31 -10.82
C LEU A 552 -1.58 -12.94 -11.07
N ALA A 553 -2.46 -13.93 -11.17
CA ALA A 553 -3.90 -13.71 -11.31
C ALA A 553 -4.47 -13.03 -10.06
N LEU A 554 -4.06 -13.45 -8.86
CA LEU A 554 -4.43 -12.80 -7.59
C LEU A 554 -3.99 -11.32 -7.55
N LEU A 555 -2.79 -11.00 -8.04
CA LEU A 555 -2.31 -9.62 -8.17
C LEU A 555 -3.05 -8.76 -9.22
N GLN A 556 -3.91 -9.39 -10.03
CA GLN A 556 -4.74 -8.75 -11.05
C GLN A 556 -6.22 -8.67 -10.64
N GLU A 557 -6.60 -9.18 -9.47
CA GLU A 557 -7.95 -9.07 -8.91
C GLU A 557 -8.27 -7.63 -8.43
N GLN A 558 -9.36 -7.44 -7.70
CA GLN A 558 -9.75 -6.10 -7.27
C GLN A 558 -8.69 -5.53 -6.32
N GLU A 559 -8.51 -4.21 -6.33
CA GLU A 559 -7.49 -3.55 -5.50
C GLU A 559 -7.56 -3.92 -4.02
N GLN A 560 -8.75 -4.30 -3.53
CA GLN A 560 -8.97 -4.70 -2.14
C GLN A 560 -8.33 -6.07 -1.84
N ASP A 561 -8.54 -7.04 -2.72
CA ASP A 561 -7.99 -8.40 -2.62
C ASP A 561 -6.45 -8.36 -2.75
N VAL A 562 -5.93 -7.53 -3.65
CA VAL A 562 -4.49 -7.31 -3.80
C VAL A 562 -3.86 -6.69 -2.55
N VAL A 563 -4.57 -5.78 -1.88
CA VAL A 563 -4.05 -5.14 -0.66
C VAL A 563 -4.13 -6.08 0.53
N GLU A 564 -5.17 -6.90 0.64
CA GLU A 564 -5.25 -7.98 1.64
C GLU A 564 -4.06 -8.93 1.47
N LEU A 565 -3.83 -9.41 0.24
CA LEU A 565 -2.70 -10.27 -0.11
C LEU A 565 -1.33 -9.64 0.22
N LEU A 566 -1.13 -8.35 -0.07
CA LEU A 566 0.11 -7.62 0.24
C LEU A 566 0.24 -7.21 1.72
N SER A 567 -0.85 -7.32 2.48
CA SER A 567 -0.92 -7.05 3.92
C SER A 567 -0.79 -8.33 4.76
N GLU A 568 -0.76 -9.50 4.13
CA GLU A 568 -0.51 -10.76 4.83
C GLU A 568 0.89 -10.81 5.45
N ASN A 569 0.91 -11.22 6.71
CA ASN A 569 2.12 -11.32 7.52
C ASN A 569 2.73 -12.71 7.37
N PHE A 570 4.02 -12.73 7.02
CA PHE A 570 4.83 -13.93 7.03
C PHE A 570 6.12 -13.66 7.82
N GLU A 571 6.47 -14.58 8.71
CA GLU A 571 7.73 -14.53 9.45
C GLU A 571 8.90 -14.57 8.46
N SER A 572 9.89 -13.68 8.64
CA SER A 572 11.13 -13.72 7.86
C SER A 572 12.33 -13.42 8.76
N GLU A 573 13.37 -14.23 8.68
CA GLU A 573 14.63 -14.06 9.41
C GLU A 573 15.25 -12.66 9.16
N GLY A 574 15.72 -12.00 10.23
CA GLY A 574 16.35 -10.67 10.18
C GLY A 574 15.41 -9.47 10.34
N ARG A 575 14.27 -9.63 11.03
CA ARG A 575 13.38 -8.53 11.43
C ARG A 575 13.41 -8.29 12.94
N TYR A 576 13.15 -7.04 13.35
CA TYR A 576 12.83 -6.72 14.74
C TYR A 576 11.53 -7.44 15.15
N LEU A 577 11.56 -8.24 16.22
CA LEU A 577 10.43 -9.06 16.70
C LEU A 577 9.18 -8.21 17.03
N GLU A 578 9.39 -6.93 17.36
CA GLU A 578 8.33 -5.97 17.73
C GLU A 578 7.70 -5.26 16.52
N ILE A 579 8.27 -5.38 15.31
CA ILE A 579 7.84 -4.62 14.12
C ILE A 579 7.21 -5.58 13.10
N GLN A 580 5.92 -5.84 13.25
CA GLN A 580 5.10 -6.48 12.21
C GLN A 580 4.90 -5.49 11.05
N ASN A 581 5.50 -5.74 9.90
CA ASN A 581 5.45 -4.80 8.77
C ASN A 581 5.24 -5.55 7.43
N PRO A 582 3.99 -5.84 7.05
CA PRO A 582 3.65 -6.09 5.66
C PRO A 582 4.14 -4.95 4.77
N VAL A 583 4.33 -5.19 3.47
CA VAL A 583 4.73 -4.15 2.51
C VAL A 583 3.82 -2.91 2.61
N ALA A 584 2.52 -3.10 2.86
CA ALA A 584 1.56 -2.02 3.06
C ALA A 584 1.79 -1.19 4.34
N MET A 585 2.16 -1.80 5.48
CA MET A 585 2.39 -1.08 6.74
C MET A 585 3.67 -0.25 6.72
N THR A 586 4.69 -0.68 5.97
CA THR A 586 5.92 0.13 5.83
C THR A 586 5.64 1.47 5.15
N TRP A 587 4.66 1.54 4.24
CA TRP A 587 4.19 2.79 3.67
C TRP A 587 3.44 3.66 4.70
N LEU A 588 2.59 3.05 5.54
CA LEU A 588 1.72 3.77 6.48
C LEU A 588 2.51 4.63 7.48
N ILE A 589 3.64 4.12 7.99
CA ILE A 589 4.50 4.86 8.91
C ILE A 589 5.02 6.14 8.23
N SER A 590 5.60 6.00 7.03
CA SER A 590 6.10 7.15 6.27
C SER A 590 4.97 8.12 5.89
N PHE A 591 3.79 7.61 5.57
CA PHE A 591 2.59 8.42 5.31
C PHE A 591 2.19 9.25 6.54
N GLN A 592 2.14 8.65 7.74
CA GLN A 592 1.80 9.35 8.99
C GLN A 592 2.83 10.43 9.36
N HIS A 593 4.12 10.22 9.07
CA HIS A 593 5.13 11.27 9.25
C HIS A 593 4.92 12.44 8.27
N ILE A 594 4.69 12.15 6.98
CA ILE A 594 4.41 13.20 5.99
C ILE A 594 3.13 13.96 6.39
N GLN A 595 2.11 13.26 6.89
CA GLN A 595 0.85 13.87 7.32
C GLN A 595 1.01 14.85 8.48
N ARG A 596 1.89 14.55 9.44
CA ARG A 596 2.20 15.46 10.55
C ARG A 596 2.96 16.70 10.08
N ARG A 597 3.80 16.57 9.04
CA ARG A 597 4.75 17.60 8.62
C ARG A 597 4.24 18.54 7.52
N ASP A 598 3.58 18.00 6.51
CA ASP A 598 3.11 18.79 5.36
C ASP A 598 1.75 18.27 4.86
N SER A 599 0.69 19.02 5.16
CA SER A 599 -0.67 18.69 4.71
C SER A 599 -0.80 18.74 3.18
N LEU A 600 -0.10 19.65 2.50
CA LEU A 600 -0.16 19.77 1.03
C LEU A 600 0.48 18.55 0.35
N ALA A 601 1.53 17.97 0.95
CA ALA A 601 2.12 16.73 0.45
C ALA A 601 1.10 15.57 0.49
N ILE A 602 0.31 15.46 1.56
CA ILE A 602 -0.77 14.46 1.65
C ILE A 602 -1.91 14.76 0.67
N GLU A 603 -2.25 16.03 0.47
CA GLU A 603 -3.24 16.42 -0.53
C GLU A 603 -2.80 16.03 -1.95
N TYR A 604 -1.52 16.26 -2.29
CA TYR A 604 -0.96 15.81 -3.57
C TYR A 604 -0.93 14.29 -3.69
N LEU A 605 -0.50 13.59 -2.64
CA LEU A 605 -0.49 12.13 -2.66
C LEU A 605 -1.90 11.55 -2.85
N SER A 606 -2.89 12.08 -2.13
CA SER A 606 -4.29 11.68 -2.22
C SER A 606 -4.89 12.01 -3.60
N PHE A 607 -4.52 13.16 -4.18
CA PHE A 607 -4.92 13.53 -5.53
C PHE A 607 -4.30 12.61 -6.60
N MET A 608 -2.99 12.35 -6.50
CA MET A 608 -2.25 11.48 -7.42
C MET A 608 -2.78 10.03 -7.39
N ALA A 609 -3.28 9.58 -6.23
CA ALA A 609 -3.94 8.29 -6.04
C ALA A 609 -5.29 8.17 -6.78
N CYS A 610 -5.88 9.27 -7.25
CA CYS A 610 -7.15 9.28 -7.97
C CYS A 610 -7.00 9.36 -9.49
N ILE A 611 -5.76 9.48 -10.01
CA ILE A 611 -5.47 9.61 -11.44
C ILE A 611 -4.44 8.57 -11.86
N ASN A 612 -4.14 8.50 -13.18
CA ASN A 612 -3.10 7.60 -13.66
C ASN A 612 -1.76 7.91 -12.92
N PRO A 613 -1.14 6.91 -12.26
CA PRO A 613 0.02 7.14 -11.40
C PRO A 613 1.31 7.47 -12.16
N ARG A 614 1.34 7.35 -13.49
CA ARG A 614 2.54 7.59 -14.30
C ARG A 614 2.44 8.90 -15.08
N ASN A 615 3.59 9.57 -15.25
CA ASN A 615 3.76 10.77 -16.08
C ASN A 615 2.80 11.91 -15.70
N ILE A 616 2.53 12.10 -14.40
CA ILE A 616 1.66 13.14 -13.87
C ILE A 616 2.33 14.51 -14.07
N PRO A 617 1.76 15.39 -14.89
CA PRO A 617 2.34 16.70 -15.12
C PRO A 617 2.08 17.65 -13.94
N ARG A 618 3.06 18.48 -13.62
CA ARG A 618 2.95 19.47 -12.54
C ARG A 618 1.73 20.40 -12.69
N SER A 619 1.36 20.72 -13.93
CA SER A 619 0.22 21.59 -14.25
C SER A 619 -1.15 20.98 -13.91
N LEU A 620 -1.24 19.64 -13.77
CA LEU A 620 -2.48 18.95 -13.40
C LEU A 620 -2.71 18.94 -11.88
N LEU A 621 -1.66 19.09 -11.07
CA LEU A 621 -1.76 19.07 -9.62
C LEU A 621 -2.62 20.22 -9.08
N LEU A 622 -3.08 20.06 -7.83
CA LEU A 622 -3.84 21.10 -7.14
C LEU A 622 -3.01 22.39 -6.98
N PRO A 623 -3.62 23.57 -7.16
CA PRO A 623 -2.93 24.84 -6.96
C PRO A 623 -2.48 24.98 -5.51
N ALA A 624 -1.28 25.51 -5.30
CA ALA A 624 -0.73 25.83 -3.98
C ALA A 624 -0.66 27.35 -3.79
N SER A 625 -0.57 27.80 -2.54
CA SER A 625 -0.42 29.23 -2.19
C SER A 625 0.86 29.87 -2.76
N SER A 626 1.89 29.08 -3.04
CA SER A 626 3.11 29.55 -3.72
C SER A 626 3.84 28.41 -4.45
N LEU A 627 4.66 28.78 -5.44
CA LEU A 627 5.54 27.84 -6.14
C LEU A 627 6.54 27.16 -5.18
N LYS A 628 7.00 27.90 -4.15
CA LYS A 628 7.86 27.37 -3.09
C LYS A 628 7.15 26.25 -2.32
N ARG A 629 5.95 26.50 -1.77
CA ARG A 629 5.14 25.50 -1.05
C ARG A 629 4.89 24.24 -1.88
N GLN A 630 4.57 24.40 -3.16
CA GLN A 630 4.40 23.24 -4.05
C GLN A 630 5.70 22.45 -4.23
N THR A 631 6.82 23.14 -4.38
CA THR A 631 8.13 22.50 -4.57
C THR A 631 8.59 21.80 -3.29
N ASP A 632 8.34 22.38 -2.12
CA ASP A 632 8.66 21.79 -0.82
C ASP A 632 7.83 20.51 -0.59
N ALA A 633 6.51 20.55 -0.83
CA ALA A 633 5.64 19.39 -0.70
C ALA A 633 6.01 18.24 -1.65
N LEU A 634 6.28 18.55 -2.92
CA LEU A 634 6.73 17.54 -3.90
C LEU A 634 8.14 17.04 -3.57
N GLY A 635 9.01 17.92 -3.08
CA GLY A 635 10.34 17.57 -2.60
C GLY A 635 10.29 16.62 -1.42
N LEU A 636 9.33 16.78 -0.50
CA LEU A 636 9.08 15.89 0.62
C LEU A 636 8.61 14.51 0.15
N LEU A 637 7.61 14.45 -0.74
CA LEU A 637 7.16 13.18 -1.33
C LEU A 637 8.30 12.46 -2.06
N SER A 638 9.14 13.20 -2.78
CA SER A 638 10.30 12.64 -3.45
C SER A 638 11.39 12.20 -2.47
N ALA A 639 11.56 12.91 -1.35
CA ALA A 639 12.52 12.56 -0.31
C ALA A 639 12.21 11.21 0.35
N TYR A 640 10.93 10.89 0.53
CA TYR A 640 10.45 9.58 0.97
C TYR A 640 10.35 8.55 -0.17
N SER A 641 10.77 8.90 -1.38
CA SER A 641 10.67 8.07 -2.59
C SER A 641 9.24 7.67 -2.97
N PHE A 642 8.22 8.39 -2.50
CA PHE A 642 6.82 8.12 -2.87
C PHE A 642 6.56 8.46 -4.33
N ILE A 643 7.21 9.53 -4.81
CA ILE A 643 7.19 9.94 -6.20
C ILE A 643 8.60 9.95 -6.79
N THR A 644 8.69 9.63 -8.07
CA THR A 644 9.89 9.81 -8.89
C THR A 644 9.67 10.98 -9.86
N THR A 645 10.69 11.83 -10.00
CA THR A 645 10.65 12.94 -10.96
C THR A 645 11.38 12.50 -12.23
N GLN A 646 10.70 12.59 -13.38
CA GLN A 646 11.27 12.25 -14.67
C GLN A 646 12.00 13.43 -15.31
N LYS A 647 12.76 13.16 -16.38
CA LYS A 647 13.55 14.17 -17.09
C LYS A 647 12.70 15.33 -17.62
N ASP A 648 11.45 15.05 -17.97
CA ASP A 648 10.45 16.01 -18.45
C ASP A 648 9.75 16.79 -17.32
N ARG A 649 10.19 16.62 -16.06
CA ARG A 649 9.58 17.18 -14.84
C ARG A 649 8.17 16.67 -14.56
N SER A 650 7.75 15.55 -15.19
CA SER A 650 6.57 14.81 -14.77
C SER A 650 6.89 13.95 -13.54
N PHE A 651 5.84 13.60 -12.80
CA PHE A 651 5.95 12.78 -11.60
C PHE A 651 5.32 11.41 -11.83
N SER A 652 5.95 10.37 -11.33
CA SER A 652 5.36 9.03 -11.28
C SER A 652 5.24 8.59 -9.83
N LEU A 653 4.03 8.27 -9.39
CA LEU A 653 3.75 7.69 -8.09
C LEU A 653 4.14 6.21 -8.12
N HIS A 654 4.88 5.77 -7.10
CA HIS A 654 5.26 4.37 -6.98
C HIS A 654 4.00 3.49 -6.85
N ARG A 655 3.94 2.33 -7.51
CA ARG A 655 2.71 1.51 -7.60
C ARG A 655 2.17 1.11 -6.23
N LEU A 656 3.03 0.62 -5.34
CA LEU A 656 2.59 0.22 -3.99
C LEU A 656 2.09 1.41 -3.17
N VAL A 657 2.72 2.58 -3.35
CA VAL A 657 2.29 3.83 -2.72
C VAL A 657 0.91 4.22 -3.24
N HIS A 658 0.68 4.09 -4.56
CA HIS A 658 -0.62 4.31 -5.19
C HIS A 658 -1.70 3.40 -4.59
N LEU A 659 -1.46 2.07 -4.56
CA LEU A 659 -2.42 1.10 -4.02
C LEU A 659 -2.69 1.32 -2.52
N ALA A 660 -1.63 1.49 -1.72
CA ALA A 660 -1.76 1.69 -0.28
C ALA A 660 -2.49 3.00 0.06
N THR A 661 -2.18 4.11 -0.65
CA THR A 661 -2.87 5.39 -0.48
C THR A 661 -4.36 5.24 -0.79
N ARG A 662 -4.72 4.57 -1.89
CA ARG A 662 -6.11 4.36 -2.28
C ARG A 662 -6.87 3.52 -1.27
N ASN A 663 -6.27 2.44 -0.78
CA ASN A 663 -6.87 1.60 0.24
C ASN A 663 -7.08 2.37 1.55
N TRP A 664 -6.06 3.13 1.99
CA TRP A 664 -6.17 3.98 3.17
C TRP A 664 -7.31 4.99 3.04
N LEU A 665 -7.41 5.67 1.89
CA LEU A 665 -8.52 6.58 1.59
C LEU A 665 -9.88 5.88 1.60
N ARG A 666 -9.96 4.61 1.16
CA ARG A 666 -11.20 3.83 1.15
C ARG A 666 -11.63 3.44 2.57
N GLN A 667 -10.71 2.94 3.38
CA GLN A 667 -10.95 2.57 4.78
C GLN A 667 -11.40 3.75 5.64
N HIS A 668 -10.98 4.97 5.29
CA HIS A 668 -11.37 6.21 5.99
C HIS A 668 -12.53 6.95 5.29
N GLU A 669 -13.18 6.34 4.28
CA GLU A 669 -14.28 6.94 3.51
C GLU A 669 -13.93 8.25 2.76
N LEU A 670 -12.63 8.53 2.59
CA LEU A 670 -12.11 9.74 1.93
C LEU A 670 -11.90 9.57 0.42
N LEU A 671 -11.91 8.34 -0.11
CA LEU A 671 -11.64 8.07 -1.54
C LEU A 671 -12.64 8.79 -2.46
N ARG A 672 -13.94 8.71 -2.14
CA ARG A 672 -15.00 9.37 -2.94
C ARG A 672 -14.87 10.89 -2.98
N PRO A 673 -14.66 11.59 -1.85
CA PRO A 673 -14.32 13.02 -1.85
C PRO A 673 -13.12 13.35 -2.74
N TRP A 674 -12.04 12.57 -2.68
CA TRP A 674 -10.84 12.81 -3.48
C TRP A 674 -11.02 12.54 -4.98
N LEU A 675 -11.77 11.50 -5.35
CA LEU A 675 -12.17 11.27 -6.74
C LEU A 675 -12.98 12.44 -7.30
N LYS A 676 -13.88 13.03 -6.50
CA LYS A 676 -14.62 14.25 -6.89
C LYS A 676 -13.69 15.45 -7.06
N LYS A 677 -12.73 15.67 -6.16
CA LYS A 677 -11.72 16.73 -6.29
C LYS A 677 -10.87 16.56 -7.57
N ALA A 678 -10.45 15.33 -7.88
CA ALA A 678 -9.71 15.01 -9.10
C ALA A 678 -10.54 15.29 -10.36
N ALA A 679 -11.82 14.89 -10.35
CA ALA A 679 -12.75 15.17 -11.44
C ALA A 679 -12.95 16.67 -11.66
N HIS A 680 -13.16 17.44 -10.60
CA HIS A 680 -13.33 18.88 -10.67
C HIS A 680 -12.07 19.55 -11.24
N ARG A 681 -10.89 19.18 -10.73
CA ARG A 681 -9.62 19.71 -11.24
C ARG A 681 -9.44 19.44 -12.73
N LEU A 682 -9.75 18.22 -13.19
CA LEU A 682 -9.71 17.88 -14.61
C LEU A 682 -10.75 18.68 -15.40
N ASP A 683 -11.95 18.90 -14.87
CA ASP A 683 -12.95 19.75 -15.51
C ASP A 683 -12.48 21.21 -15.64
N ASP A 684 -11.70 21.72 -14.69
CA ASP A 684 -11.14 23.07 -14.77
C ASP A 684 -10.02 23.19 -15.83
N VAL A 685 -9.11 22.21 -15.87
CA VAL A 685 -7.86 22.36 -16.65
C VAL A 685 -7.82 21.61 -17.98
N PHE A 686 -8.68 20.62 -18.20
CA PHE A 686 -8.63 19.82 -19.41
C PHE A 686 -9.10 20.65 -20.62
N PRO A 687 -8.27 20.82 -21.65
CA PRO A 687 -8.51 21.85 -22.66
C PRO A 687 -9.62 21.44 -23.65
N ASN A 688 -10.02 22.39 -24.49
CA ASN A 688 -10.95 22.15 -25.58
C ASN A 688 -10.27 21.41 -26.75
N SER A 689 -11.06 21.01 -27.75
CA SER A 689 -10.59 20.25 -28.93
C SER A 689 -9.92 21.08 -30.05
N GLN A 690 -9.48 22.32 -29.78
CA GLN A 690 -8.75 23.15 -30.76
C GLN A 690 -7.33 22.63 -30.97
N TYR A 691 -6.88 22.47 -32.21
CA TYR A 691 -5.61 21.79 -32.52
C TYR A 691 -4.37 22.31 -31.76
N THR A 692 -4.33 23.62 -31.45
CA THR A 692 -3.26 24.25 -30.63
C THR A 692 -3.11 23.63 -29.24
N ASN A 693 -4.21 23.12 -28.65
CA ASN A 693 -4.22 22.47 -27.34
C ASN A 693 -3.83 20.99 -27.38
N ARG A 694 -3.49 20.45 -28.56
CA ARG A 694 -3.22 19.02 -28.77
C ARG A 694 -2.14 18.43 -27.87
N PRO A 695 -0.99 19.11 -27.64
CA PRO A 695 0.00 18.62 -26.70
C PRO A 695 -0.55 18.48 -25.28
N LEU A 696 -1.37 19.46 -24.85
CA LEU A 696 -1.89 19.53 -23.49
C LEU A 696 -2.98 18.49 -23.21
N TRP A 697 -3.95 18.27 -24.10
CA TRP A 697 -4.93 17.19 -23.84
C TRP A 697 -4.29 15.81 -23.93
N ARG A 698 -3.28 15.60 -24.79
CA ARG A 698 -2.59 14.30 -24.87
C ARG A 698 -1.86 13.99 -23.58
N LEU A 699 -1.28 15.02 -22.95
CA LEU A 699 -0.67 14.91 -21.64
C LEU A 699 -1.70 14.56 -20.55
N TYR A 700 -2.91 15.15 -20.58
CA TYR A 700 -3.94 14.88 -19.56
C TYR A 700 -4.82 13.66 -19.83
N MET A 701 -4.86 13.16 -21.08
CA MET A 701 -5.74 12.07 -21.52
C MET A 701 -5.64 10.80 -20.66
N PRO A 702 -4.44 10.29 -20.32
CA PRO A 702 -4.33 9.06 -19.55
C PRO A 702 -4.94 9.20 -18.15
N HIS A 703 -4.81 10.37 -17.53
CA HIS A 703 -5.37 10.66 -16.21
C HIS A 703 -6.89 10.77 -16.26
N ALA A 704 -7.44 11.42 -17.29
CA ALA A 704 -8.88 11.55 -17.48
C ALA A 704 -9.55 10.19 -17.75
N LEU A 705 -8.96 9.36 -18.61
CA LEU A 705 -9.47 8.01 -18.90
C LEU A 705 -9.38 7.07 -17.69
N TYR A 706 -8.32 7.20 -16.89
CA TYR A 706 -8.17 6.46 -15.65
C TYR A 706 -9.34 6.74 -14.70
N LEU A 707 -9.60 8.03 -14.44
CA LEU A 707 -10.68 8.47 -13.54
C LEU A 707 -12.08 8.01 -14.01
N ILE A 708 -12.30 7.91 -15.33
CA ILE A 708 -13.59 7.46 -15.88
C ILE A 708 -13.82 5.94 -15.72
N LYS A 709 -12.74 5.15 -15.79
CA LYS A 709 -12.78 3.68 -15.71
C LYS A 709 -13.05 3.17 -14.29
N GLU A 710 -12.65 3.91 -13.26
CA GLU A 710 -12.69 3.58 -11.82
C GLU A 710 -14.08 3.33 -11.19
N GLY A 711 -15.13 3.02 -11.97
CA GLY A 711 -16.31 2.27 -11.50
C GLY A 711 -17.33 2.98 -10.59
N GLU A 712 -16.94 3.90 -9.71
CA GLU A 712 -17.87 4.50 -8.71
C GLU A 712 -18.76 5.64 -9.27
N GLY A 713 -18.69 5.89 -10.58
CA GLY A 713 -19.02 7.17 -11.18
C GLY A 713 -20.36 7.29 -11.92
N VAL A 714 -21.44 6.58 -11.57
CA VAL A 714 -22.74 6.99 -12.15
C VAL A 714 -23.12 8.40 -11.68
N ALA A 715 -22.83 8.73 -10.41
CA ALA A 715 -23.02 10.07 -9.87
C ALA A 715 -22.01 11.09 -10.46
N THR A 716 -20.74 10.71 -10.56
CA THR A 716 -19.66 11.57 -11.10
C THR A 716 -19.85 11.85 -12.60
N ARG A 717 -20.26 10.86 -13.39
CA ARG A 717 -20.48 11.02 -14.84
C ARG A 717 -21.59 12.04 -15.12
N LYS A 718 -22.69 12.02 -14.36
CA LYS A 718 -23.80 12.97 -14.52
C LYS A 718 -23.38 14.42 -14.25
N THR A 719 -22.56 14.65 -13.22
CA THR A 719 -22.09 16.00 -12.85
C THR A 719 -21.11 16.57 -13.89
N TYR A 720 -20.23 15.75 -14.46
CA TYR A 720 -19.15 16.20 -15.35
C TYR A 720 -19.41 15.90 -16.84
N ALA A 721 -20.66 16.01 -17.29
CA ALA A 721 -21.03 15.78 -18.69
C ALA A 721 -20.23 16.66 -19.67
N SER A 722 -19.95 17.91 -19.30
CA SER A 722 -19.12 18.84 -20.08
C SER A 722 -17.69 18.29 -20.27
N LEU A 723 -17.01 17.89 -19.19
CA LEU A 723 -15.70 17.25 -19.25
C LEU A 723 -15.70 16.02 -20.17
N LEU A 724 -16.67 15.12 -20.01
CA LEU A 724 -16.81 13.91 -20.84
C LEU A 724 -16.96 14.27 -22.33
N GLN A 725 -17.72 15.32 -22.64
CA GLN A 725 -17.88 15.83 -24.00
C GLN A 725 -16.55 16.36 -24.55
N ARG A 726 -15.79 17.14 -23.76
CA ARG A 726 -14.45 17.65 -24.17
C ARG A 726 -13.47 16.50 -24.42
N ILE A 727 -13.43 15.49 -23.54
CA ILE A 727 -12.59 14.30 -23.70
C ILE A 727 -12.99 13.53 -24.97
N GLY A 728 -14.27 13.25 -25.15
CA GLY A 728 -14.80 12.55 -26.34
C GLY A 728 -14.45 13.26 -27.64
N ARG A 729 -14.56 14.59 -27.67
CA ARG A 729 -14.16 15.41 -28.83
C ARG A 729 -12.65 15.36 -29.09
N CYS A 730 -11.81 15.42 -28.05
CA CYS A 730 -10.36 15.31 -28.22
C CYS A 730 -9.95 13.92 -28.74
N LEU A 731 -10.54 12.84 -28.21
CA LEU A 731 -10.33 11.48 -28.70
C LEU A 731 -10.75 11.34 -30.18
N HIS A 732 -11.87 11.94 -30.57
CA HIS A 732 -12.30 11.98 -31.96
C HIS A 732 -11.26 12.68 -32.86
N LYS A 733 -10.72 13.83 -32.43
CA LYS A 733 -9.68 14.56 -33.18
C LYS A 733 -8.36 13.79 -33.26
N ASP A 734 -8.05 12.97 -32.27
CA ASP A 734 -6.88 12.08 -32.28
C ASP A 734 -7.09 10.77 -33.08
N GLY A 735 -8.27 10.55 -33.67
CA GLY A 735 -8.58 9.36 -34.46
C GLY A 735 -8.98 8.13 -33.62
N ARG A 736 -9.09 8.27 -32.30
CA ARG A 736 -9.47 7.20 -31.36
C ARG A 736 -11.00 7.05 -31.28
N TYR A 737 -11.62 6.78 -32.43
CA TYR A 737 -13.07 6.84 -32.60
C TYR A 737 -13.85 5.85 -31.70
N ASN A 738 -13.30 4.67 -31.44
CA ASN A 738 -13.97 3.66 -30.61
C ASN A 738 -14.08 4.10 -29.14
N GLU A 739 -13.04 4.75 -28.61
CA GLU A 739 -13.06 5.29 -27.24
C GLU A 739 -13.95 6.53 -27.16
N ALA A 740 -13.94 7.36 -28.20
CA ALA A 740 -14.84 8.52 -28.30
C ALA A 740 -16.32 8.11 -28.33
N GLU A 741 -16.69 7.04 -29.07
CA GLU A 741 -18.06 6.52 -29.14
C GLU A 741 -18.62 6.20 -27.75
N GLY A 742 -17.84 5.47 -26.94
CA GLY A 742 -18.25 5.06 -25.59
C GLY A 742 -18.60 6.25 -24.70
N LEU A 743 -17.73 7.28 -24.69
CA LEU A 743 -17.93 8.48 -23.88
C LEU A 743 -19.07 9.36 -24.41
N LEU A 744 -19.12 9.61 -25.72
CA LEU A 744 -20.13 10.48 -26.33
C LEU A 744 -21.54 9.89 -26.19
N ARG A 745 -21.70 8.57 -26.26
CA ARG A 745 -22.99 7.93 -25.96
C ARG A 745 -23.44 8.22 -24.54
N THR A 746 -22.54 8.07 -23.55
CA THR A 746 -22.85 8.41 -22.16
C THR A 746 -23.21 9.88 -21.99
N VAL A 747 -22.54 10.80 -22.71
CA VAL A 747 -22.90 12.24 -22.69
C VAL A 747 -24.32 12.46 -23.21
N VAL A 748 -24.68 11.84 -24.34
CA VAL A 748 -26.05 11.92 -24.90
C VAL A 748 -27.08 11.41 -23.89
N ASP A 749 -26.85 10.23 -23.29
CA ASP A 749 -27.77 9.65 -22.31
C ASP A 749 -27.97 10.58 -21.09
N ILE A 750 -26.90 11.25 -20.63
CA ILE A 750 -26.95 12.19 -19.50
C ILE A 750 -27.71 13.46 -19.86
N GLN A 751 -27.43 14.05 -21.03
CA GLN A 751 -28.06 15.30 -21.46
C GLN A 751 -29.53 15.08 -21.81
N GLU A 752 -29.87 13.98 -22.49
CA GLU A 752 -31.26 13.60 -22.77
C GLU A 752 -32.06 13.41 -21.47
N ALA A 753 -31.47 12.81 -20.44
CA ALA A 753 -32.12 12.65 -19.13
C ALA A 753 -32.25 13.96 -18.34
N LYS A 754 -31.34 14.93 -18.52
CA LYS A 754 -31.30 16.17 -17.72
C LYS A 754 -32.08 17.32 -18.35
N TYR A 755 -31.98 17.48 -19.66
CA TYR A 755 -32.52 18.61 -20.39
C TYR A 755 -33.58 18.20 -21.43
N GLY A 756 -33.72 16.90 -21.68
CA GLY A 756 -34.62 16.35 -22.70
C GLY A 756 -33.93 16.12 -24.03
N SER A 757 -34.61 15.36 -24.89
CA SER A 757 -34.12 15.02 -26.24
C SER A 757 -34.08 16.22 -27.20
N ALA A 758 -34.85 17.26 -26.91
CA ALA A 758 -34.98 18.47 -27.71
C ALA A 758 -33.98 19.59 -27.35
N ASP A 759 -33.27 19.48 -26.23
CA ASP A 759 -32.30 20.50 -25.84
C ASP A 759 -31.13 20.58 -26.84
N VAL A 760 -30.72 21.80 -27.15
CA VAL A 760 -29.59 22.15 -28.01
C VAL A 760 -28.32 21.40 -27.59
N LEU A 761 -28.03 21.27 -26.29
CA LEU A 761 -26.85 20.56 -25.82
C LEU A 761 -26.90 19.05 -26.16
N THR A 762 -28.06 18.43 -25.98
CA THR A 762 -28.30 17.03 -26.35
C THR A 762 -28.12 16.81 -27.84
N LEU A 763 -28.68 17.70 -28.67
CA LEU A 763 -28.53 17.64 -30.13
C LEU A 763 -27.07 17.78 -30.57
N VAL A 764 -26.31 18.69 -29.97
CA VAL A 764 -24.87 18.86 -30.25
C VAL A 764 -24.07 17.60 -29.89
N ALA A 765 -24.34 16.96 -28.74
CA ALA A 765 -23.69 15.71 -28.37
C ALA A 765 -24.06 14.55 -29.31
N MET A 766 -25.32 14.47 -29.74
CA MET A 766 -25.76 13.50 -30.75
C MET A 766 -25.04 13.72 -32.09
N GLY A 767 -24.85 14.96 -32.52
CA GLY A 767 -24.09 15.29 -33.73
C GLY A 767 -22.61 14.86 -33.64
N HIS A 768 -21.97 15.05 -32.48
CA HIS A 768 -20.61 14.53 -32.26
C HIS A 768 -20.54 13.00 -32.32
N LEU A 769 -21.54 12.29 -31.78
CA LEU A 769 -21.64 10.84 -31.87
C LEU A 769 -21.88 10.37 -33.32
N ALA A 770 -22.74 11.07 -34.07
CA ALA A 770 -23.01 10.78 -35.48
C ALA A 770 -21.74 10.97 -36.34
N SER A 771 -21.00 12.06 -36.11
CA SER A 771 -19.71 12.30 -36.75
C SER A 771 -18.69 11.20 -36.42
N THR A 772 -18.71 10.67 -35.19
CA THR A 772 -17.85 9.54 -34.80
C THR A 772 -18.22 8.25 -35.54
N TYR A 773 -19.52 7.94 -35.68
CA TYR A 773 -19.97 6.83 -36.52
C TYR A 773 -19.56 6.99 -37.98
N ARG A 774 -19.61 8.21 -38.52
CA ARG A 774 -19.18 8.52 -39.88
C ARG A 774 -17.70 8.19 -40.07
N LYS A 775 -16.84 8.64 -39.14
CA LYS A 775 -15.39 8.36 -39.19
C LYS A 775 -15.04 6.88 -39.00
N GLN A 776 -15.89 6.09 -38.34
CA GLN A 776 -15.80 4.64 -38.27
C GLN A 776 -16.33 3.92 -39.54
N GLY A 777 -16.87 4.63 -40.54
CA GLY A 777 -17.52 4.04 -41.71
C GLY A 777 -18.90 3.44 -41.43
N ARG A 778 -19.50 3.71 -40.26
CA ARG A 778 -20.83 3.22 -39.85
C ARG A 778 -21.95 4.14 -40.34
N TRP A 779 -22.01 4.35 -41.66
CA TRP A 779 -22.89 5.32 -42.34
C TRP A 779 -24.37 5.18 -41.97
N LYS A 780 -24.89 3.95 -41.86
CA LYS A 780 -26.31 3.71 -41.49
C LYS A 780 -26.67 4.17 -40.08
N LYS A 781 -25.72 4.04 -39.12
CA LYS A 781 -25.95 4.50 -37.74
C LYS A 781 -25.82 6.02 -37.63
N ALA A 782 -24.89 6.62 -38.38
CA ALA A 782 -24.79 8.07 -38.52
C ALA A 782 -26.08 8.66 -39.11
N GLU A 783 -26.57 8.10 -40.22
CA GLU A 783 -27.81 8.52 -40.88
C GLU A 783 -29.01 8.49 -39.94
N LYS A 784 -29.19 7.38 -39.20
CA LYS A 784 -30.30 7.25 -38.25
C LYS A 784 -30.24 8.34 -37.17
N LEU A 785 -29.04 8.65 -36.69
CA LEU A 785 -28.88 9.63 -35.61
C LEU A 785 -29.08 11.06 -36.12
N GLU A 786 -28.52 11.41 -37.28
CA GLU A 786 -28.72 12.73 -37.91
C GLU A 786 -30.18 12.96 -38.32
N LEU A 787 -30.91 11.93 -38.78
CA LEU A 787 -32.35 12.05 -39.02
C LEU A 787 -33.12 12.38 -37.74
N LYS A 788 -32.78 11.74 -36.60
CA LYS A 788 -33.39 12.08 -35.30
C LYS A 788 -33.07 13.52 -34.90
N ILE A 789 -31.83 13.98 -35.12
CA ILE A 789 -31.43 15.37 -34.82
C ILE A 789 -32.20 16.34 -35.71
N LEU A 790 -32.29 16.09 -37.01
CA LEU A 790 -33.03 16.91 -37.96
C LEU A 790 -34.51 16.99 -37.60
N GLU A 791 -35.19 15.86 -37.38
CA GLU A 791 -36.59 15.82 -36.96
C GLU A 791 -36.86 16.64 -35.70
N THR A 792 -35.98 16.53 -34.70
CA THR A 792 -36.13 17.23 -33.42
C THR A 792 -35.82 18.72 -33.53
N SER A 793 -34.71 19.09 -34.15
CA SER A 793 -34.31 20.49 -34.35
C SER A 793 -35.30 21.23 -35.24
N MET A 794 -35.80 20.60 -36.30
CA MET A 794 -36.83 21.15 -37.16
C MET A 794 -38.13 21.47 -36.41
N LYS A 795 -38.56 20.57 -35.51
CA LYS A 795 -39.80 20.73 -34.75
C LYS A 795 -39.70 21.80 -33.65
N GLU A 796 -38.55 21.88 -32.97
CA GLU A 796 -38.42 22.63 -31.72
C GLU A 796 -37.63 23.94 -31.89
N LEU A 797 -36.71 24.00 -32.85
CA LEU A 797 -35.87 25.16 -33.15
C LEU A 797 -36.23 25.83 -34.49
N GLY A 798 -36.94 25.11 -35.35
CA GLY A 798 -37.35 25.55 -36.69
C GLY A 798 -36.34 25.22 -37.79
N PRO A 799 -36.74 25.39 -39.07
CA PRO A 799 -35.91 25.11 -40.25
C PRO A 799 -34.66 25.99 -40.35
N GLU A 800 -34.71 27.17 -39.73
CA GLU A 800 -33.73 28.25 -39.87
C GLU A 800 -32.60 28.16 -38.86
N HIS A 801 -32.77 27.33 -37.82
CA HIS A 801 -31.79 27.22 -36.77
C HIS A 801 -30.53 26.52 -37.27
N ARG A 802 -29.36 27.06 -36.91
CA ARG A 802 -28.04 26.55 -37.31
C ARG A 802 -27.89 25.03 -37.15
N ASN A 803 -28.33 24.45 -36.03
CA ASN A 803 -28.28 23.00 -35.81
C ASN A 803 -29.13 22.19 -36.82
N THR A 804 -30.26 22.73 -37.27
CA THR A 804 -31.12 22.10 -38.27
C THR A 804 -30.38 22.05 -39.61
N LEU A 805 -29.80 23.18 -40.01
CA LEU A 805 -28.98 23.31 -41.22
C LEU A 805 -27.73 22.41 -41.18
N ASP A 806 -27.01 22.38 -40.05
CA ASP A 806 -25.84 21.52 -39.84
C ASP A 806 -26.20 20.03 -39.99
N SER A 807 -27.33 19.59 -39.45
CA SER A 807 -27.79 18.20 -39.61
C SER A 807 -28.24 17.87 -41.03
N MET A 808 -28.85 18.81 -41.76
CA MET A 808 -29.16 18.64 -43.18
C MET A 808 -27.86 18.45 -43.98
N HIS A 809 -26.88 19.33 -43.78
CA HIS A 809 -25.58 19.23 -44.43
C HIS A 809 -24.88 17.89 -44.12
N HIS A 810 -24.88 17.44 -42.86
CA HIS A 810 -24.32 16.14 -42.50
C HIS A 810 -25.04 14.97 -43.18
N LEU A 811 -26.37 15.03 -43.32
CA LEU A 811 -27.15 14.02 -44.06
C LEU A 811 -26.83 14.04 -45.55
N THR A 812 -26.70 15.22 -46.16
CA THR A 812 -26.27 15.38 -47.55
C THR A 812 -24.93 14.66 -47.79
N LEU A 813 -23.94 14.90 -46.92
CA LEU A 813 -22.64 14.22 -47.00
C LEU A 813 -22.76 12.70 -46.84
N ILE A 814 -23.60 12.23 -45.90
CA ILE A 814 -23.85 10.80 -45.68
C ILE A 814 -24.49 10.16 -46.92
N TYR A 815 -25.43 10.84 -47.57
CA TYR A 815 -26.08 10.38 -48.79
C TYR A 815 -25.11 10.36 -49.98
N SER A 816 -24.31 11.42 -50.18
CA SER A 816 -23.24 11.46 -51.20
C SER A 816 -22.27 10.27 -51.03
N LYS A 817 -21.75 10.04 -49.83
CA LYS A 817 -20.82 8.90 -49.58
C LYS A 817 -21.47 7.52 -49.72
N GLN A 818 -22.79 7.43 -49.58
CA GLN A 818 -23.56 6.22 -49.90
C GLN A 818 -23.94 6.11 -51.40
N ARG A 819 -23.49 7.04 -52.25
CA ARG A 819 -23.86 7.17 -53.68
C ARG A 819 -25.37 7.38 -53.91
N ARG A 820 -26.05 7.99 -52.94
CA ARG A 820 -27.47 8.34 -52.98
C ARG A 820 -27.61 9.79 -53.46
N TRP A 821 -27.08 10.05 -54.66
CA TRP A 821 -26.90 11.39 -55.22
C TRP A 821 -28.18 12.21 -55.30
N LYS A 822 -29.28 11.61 -55.75
CA LYS A 822 -30.59 12.27 -55.83
C LYS A 822 -31.10 12.75 -54.46
N GLU A 823 -30.94 11.92 -53.43
CA GLU A 823 -31.40 12.25 -52.09
C GLU A 823 -30.51 13.32 -51.43
N ALA A 824 -29.22 13.35 -51.76
CA ALA A 824 -28.30 14.40 -51.33
C ALA A 824 -28.60 15.74 -52.03
N GLU A 825 -28.81 15.71 -53.34
CA GLU A 825 -29.14 16.89 -54.14
C GLU A 825 -30.48 17.49 -53.75
N GLU A 826 -31.53 16.67 -53.63
CA GLU A 826 -32.85 17.16 -53.20
C GLU A 826 -32.78 17.82 -51.81
N LEU A 827 -32.02 17.24 -50.88
CA LEU A 827 -31.86 17.82 -49.55
C LEU A 827 -31.04 19.13 -49.58
N GLU A 828 -29.94 19.18 -50.32
CA GLU A 828 -29.09 20.38 -50.39
C GLU A 828 -29.78 21.53 -51.13
N MET A 829 -30.59 21.26 -52.16
CA MET A 829 -31.43 22.27 -52.81
C MET A 829 -32.44 22.88 -51.82
N GLU A 830 -33.05 22.06 -50.97
CA GLU A 830 -33.94 22.54 -49.90
C GLU A 830 -33.16 23.41 -48.88
N VAL A 831 -31.92 23.06 -48.52
CA VAL A 831 -31.06 23.91 -47.66
C VAL A 831 -30.77 25.26 -48.33
N VAL A 832 -30.41 25.27 -49.62
CA VAL A 832 -30.13 26.50 -50.38
C VAL A 832 -31.37 27.39 -50.45
N GLU A 833 -32.55 26.82 -50.71
CA GLU A 833 -33.80 27.58 -50.75
C GLU A 833 -34.13 28.22 -49.39
N ILE A 834 -34.05 27.44 -48.31
CA ILE A 834 -34.34 27.91 -46.94
C ILE A 834 -33.32 28.98 -46.52
N SER A 835 -32.03 28.72 -46.67
CA SER A 835 -30.97 29.66 -46.29
C SER A 835 -31.05 30.96 -47.11
N THR A 836 -31.32 30.88 -48.41
CA THR A 836 -31.49 32.08 -49.26
C THR A 836 -32.71 32.90 -48.84
N ARG A 837 -33.85 32.25 -48.56
CA ARG A 837 -35.09 32.93 -48.16
C ARG A 837 -34.95 33.67 -46.83
N VAL A 838 -34.21 33.08 -45.90
CA VAL A 838 -34.19 33.48 -44.49
C VAL A 838 -33.00 34.37 -44.16
N LEU A 839 -31.82 33.98 -44.63
CA LEU A 839 -30.55 34.63 -44.33
C LEU A 839 -30.09 35.56 -45.46
N GLY A 840 -30.63 35.39 -46.67
CA GLY A 840 -30.30 36.17 -47.87
C GLY A 840 -29.22 35.53 -48.75
N GLU A 841 -29.01 36.08 -49.97
CA GLU A 841 -28.02 35.59 -50.95
C GLU A 841 -26.57 35.70 -50.48
N GLU A 842 -26.31 36.58 -49.52
CA GLU A 842 -24.97 36.96 -49.08
C GLU A 842 -24.55 36.32 -47.74
N HIS A 843 -25.42 35.55 -47.08
CA HIS A 843 -25.07 34.99 -45.77
C HIS A 843 -24.07 33.83 -45.87
N PRO A 844 -23.06 33.72 -44.98
CA PRO A 844 -22.06 32.65 -45.02
C PRO A 844 -22.64 31.22 -45.10
N ASP A 845 -23.71 30.94 -44.37
CA ASP A 845 -24.37 29.63 -44.42
C ASP A 845 -25.01 29.34 -45.79
N THR A 846 -25.62 30.36 -46.45
CA THR A 846 -26.14 30.24 -47.82
C THR A 846 -25.02 29.98 -48.82
N LEU A 847 -23.91 30.69 -48.69
CA LEU A 847 -22.71 30.49 -49.52
C LEU A 847 -22.13 29.09 -49.35
N ASN A 848 -22.06 28.59 -48.11
CA ASN A 848 -21.59 27.23 -47.83
C ASN A 848 -22.53 26.15 -48.41
N SER A 849 -23.85 26.35 -48.39
CA SER A 849 -24.79 25.42 -49.03
C SER A 849 -24.69 25.42 -50.55
N LEU A 850 -24.49 26.58 -51.18
CA LEU A 850 -24.21 26.67 -52.62
C LEU A 850 -22.91 25.95 -53.00
N PHE A 851 -21.86 26.10 -52.17
CA PHE A 851 -20.59 25.39 -52.33
C PHE A 851 -20.76 23.86 -52.33
N ASN A 852 -21.56 23.36 -51.39
CA ASN A 852 -21.81 21.93 -51.28
C ASN A 852 -22.66 21.41 -52.45
N LEU A 853 -23.65 22.18 -52.91
CA LEU A 853 -24.46 21.84 -54.08
C LEU A 853 -23.61 21.78 -55.36
N ALA A 854 -22.71 22.75 -55.56
CA ALA A 854 -21.74 22.70 -56.65
C ALA A 854 -20.85 21.45 -56.57
N SER A 855 -20.31 21.15 -55.39
CA SER A 855 -19.50 19.96 -55.17
C SER A 855 -20.27 18.66 -55.47
N LEU A 856 -21.57 18.61 -55.16
CA LEU A 856 -22.44 17.49 -55.52
C LEU A 856 -22.62 17.34 -57.02
N TYR A 857 -22.80 18.43 -57.76
CA TYR A 857 -22.87 18.40 -59.22
C TYR A 857 -21.54 17.94 -59.83
N TRP A 858 -20.41 18.41 -59.29
CA TRP A 858 -19.09 17.96 -59.70
C TRP A 858 -18.87 16.46 -59.41
N GLU A 859 -19.23 15.96 -58.22
CA GLU A 859 -19.16 14.52 -57.87
C GLU A 859 -20.06 13.65 -58.78
N GLN A 860 -21.15 14.21 -59.33
CA GLN A 860 -22.04 13.57 -60.31
C GLN A 860 -21.52 13.64 -61.76
N GLY A 861 -20.47 14.44 -62.03
CA GLY A 861 -19.96 14.72 -63.37
C GLY A 861 -20.81 15.70 -64.18
N ARG A 862 -21.72 16.44 -63.52
CA ARG A 862 -22.53 17.52 -64.09
C ARG A 862 -21.74 18.82 -64.00
N LEU A 863 -20.68 18.89 -64.78
CA LEU A 863 -19.68 19.94 -64.64
C LEU A 863 -20.26 21.32 -64.97
N GLU A 864 -21.17 21.44 -65.95
CA GLU A 864 -21.76 22.72 -66.35
C GLU A 864 -22.55 23.38 -65.21
N GLU A 865 -23.34 22.59 -64.47
CA GLU A 865 -24.13 23.09 -63.33
C GLU A 865 -23.23 23.37 -62.11
N ALA A 866 -22.15 22.60 -61.94
CA ALA A 866 -21.13 22.89 -60.94
C ALA A 866 -20.44 24.23 -61.23
N GLU A 867 -20.02 24.46 -62.47
CA GLU A 867 -19.39 25.71 -62.90
C GLU A 867 -20.32 26.92 -62.67
N GLU A 868 -21.58 26.83 -63.06
CA GLU A 868 -22.54 27.93 -62.90
C GLU A 868 -22.65 28.35 -61.42
N LEU A 869 -22.78 27.37 -60.53
CA LEU A 869 -22.84 27.60 -59.09
C LEU A 869 -21.52 28.09 -58.50
N GLU A 870 -20.38 27.51 -58.89
CA GLU A 870 -19.05 27.93 -58.43
C GLU A 870 -18.69 29.35 -58.87
N ALA A 871 -19.04 29.72 -60.10
CA ALA A 871 -18.84 31.06 -60.64
C ALA A 871 -19.70 32.08 -59.88
N ARG A 872 -20.99 31.79 -59.69
CA ARG A 872 -21.90 32.63 -58.90
C ARG A 872 -21.41 32.77 -57.46
N LEU A 873 -21.02 31.66 -56.84
CA LEU A 873 -20.51 31.62 -55.47
C LEU A 873 -19.22 32.44 -55.34
N LEU A 874 -18.30 32.33 -56.30
CA LEU A 874 -17.07 33.11 -56.32
C LEU A 874 -17.35 34.62 -56.40
N GLU A 875 -18.28 35.06 -57.24
CA GLU A 875 -18.69 36.47 -57.31
C GLU A 875 -19.29 36.97 -55.99
N LEU A 876 -20.18 36.20 -55.38
CA LEU A 876 -20.79 36.52 -54.10
C LEU A 876 -19.74 36.56 -52.97
N SER A 877 -18.86 35.56 -52.86
CA SER A 877 -17.81 35.55 -51.84
C SER A 877 -16.83 36.72 -52.00
N ARG A 878 -16.47 37.09 -53.24
CA ARG A 878 -15.65 38.29 -53.49
C ARG A 878 -16.31 39.57 -52.98
N LYS A 879 -17.63 39.70 -53.17
CA LYS A 879 -18.40 40.88 -52.77
C LYS A 879 -18.59 40.95 -51.25
N VAL A 880 -18.90 39.82 -50.61
CA VAL A 880 -19.34 39.77 -49.21
C VAL A 880 -18.19 39.66 -48.24
N ILE A 881 -17.33 38.65 -48.42
CA ILE A 881 -16.26 38.30 -47.47
C ILE A 881 -14.87 38.71 -47.97
N GLY A 882 -14.79 39.18 -49.22
CA GLY A 882 -13.60 39.77 -49.82
C GLY A 882 -12.91 38.82 -50.79
N VAL A 883 -12.19 39.41 -51.75
CA VAL A 883 -11.44 38.70 -52.78
C VAL A 883 -10.31 37.80 -52.22
N ASP A 884 -9.80 38.11 -51.02
CA ASP A 884 -8.65 37.45 -50.37
C ASP A 884 -9.04 36.44 -49.26
N HIS A 885 -10.33 36.27 -48.97
CA HIS A 885 -10.79 35.39 -47.89
C HIS A 885 -10.55 33.90 -48.22
N PRO A 886 -10.15 33.04 -47.25
CA PRO A 886 -9.88 31.62 -47.49
C PRO A 886 -11.00 30.87 -48.24
N ASP A 887 -12.26 31.15 -47.91
CA ASP A 887 -13.42 30.55 -48.60
C ASP A 887 -13.53 31.03 -50.05
N THR A 888 -13.27 32.31 -50.34
CA THR A 888 -13.18 32.84 -51.71
C THR A 888 -12.07 32.14 -52.50
N LEU A 889 -10.92 31.92 -51.87
CA LEU A 889 -9.80 31.20 -52.46
C LEU A 889 -10.10 29.70 -52.65
N MET A 890 -10.94 29.10 -51.80
CA MET A 890 -11.44 27.73 -51.99
C MET A 890 -12.36 27.64 -53.21
N ASN A 891 -13.24 28.63 -53.39
CA ASN A 891 -14.12 28.70 -54.56
C ASN A 891 -13.32 28.84 -55.87
N MET A 892 -12.26 29.66 -55.87
CA MET A 892 -11.33 29.76 -57.02
C MET A 892 -10.65 28.41 -57.31
N HIS A 893 -10.22 27.69 -56.27
CA HIS A 893 -9.58 26.39 -56.40
C HIS A 893 -10.52 25.36 -57.02
N ASN A 894 -11.76 25.27 -56.53
CA ASN A 894 -12.75 24.32 -57.05
C ASN A 894 -13.14 24.66 -58.49
N LEU A 895 -13.39 25.94 -58.80
CA LEU A 895 -13.71 26.38 -60.16
C LEU A 895 -12.56 26.06 -61.14
N ALA A 896 -11.31 26.23 -60.71
CA ALA A 896 -10.16 25.83 -61.50
C ALA A 896 -10.12 24.32 -61.76
N PHE A 897 -10.47 23.49 -60.77
CA PHE A 897 -10.60 22.03 -60.95
C PHE A 897 -11.73 21.67 -61.91
N THR A 898 -12.89 22.30 -61.77
CA THR A 898 -14.03 22.10 -62.67
C THR A 898 -13.66 22.45 -64.11
N TRP A 899 -13.02 23.61 -64.34
CA TRP A 899 -12.52 23.99 -65.67
C TRP A 899 -11.45 23.02 -66.21
N TYR A 900 -10.58 22.49 -65.35
CA TYR A 900 -9.59 21.49 -65.75
C TYR A 900 -10.28 20.21 -66.23
N ASP A 901 -11.29 19.72 -65.50
CA ASP A 901 -12.04 18.50 -65.84
C ASP A 901 -12.94 18.68 -67.06
N MET A 902 -13.39 19.91 -67.35
CA MET A 902 -14.05 20.29 -68.61
C MET A 902 -13.09 20.37 -69.80
N GLY A 903 -11.78 20.34 -69.57
CA GLY A 903 -10.76 20.49 -70.62
C GLY A 903 -10.39 21.94 -70.97
N ARG A 904 -10.85 22.93 -70.19
CA ARG A 904 -10.49 24.36 -70.30
C ARG A 904 -9.19 24.65 -69.54
N TYR A 905 -8.12 24.00 -69.98
CA TYR A 905 -6.85 23.97 -69.25
C TYR A 905 -6.22 25.35 -69.06
N GLU A 906 -6.24 26.21 -70.07
CA GLU A 906 -5.62 27.55 -69.99
C GLU A 906 -6.26 28.42 -68.90
N GLU A 907 -7.60 28.38 -68.83
CA GLU A 907 -8.38 29.10 -67.83
C GLU A 907 -8.19 28.50 -66.43
N ALA A 908 -8.18 27.17 -66.32
CA ALA A 908 -7.89 26.46 -65.08
C ALA A 908 -6.48 26.76 -64.54
N PHE A 909 -5.47 26.76 -65.40
CA PHE A 909 -4.09 27.08 -65.04
C PHE A 909 -3.97 28.51 -64.53
N LYS A 910 -4.61 29.45 -65.22
CA LYS A 910 -4.64 30.86 -64.80
C LYS A 910 -5.33 31.01 -63.44
N MET A 911 -6.53 30.44 -63.27
CA MET A 911 -7.30 30.55 -62.04
C MET A 911 -6.60 29.92 -60.84
N MET A 912 -5.99 28.74 -61.02
CA MET A 912 -5.21 28.08 -59.97
C MET A 912 -3.92 28.86 -59.66
N GLY A 913 -3.27 29.45 -60.67
CA GLY A 913 -2.11 30.32 -60.47
C GLY A 913 -2.43 31.57 -59.65
N ASP A 914 -3.50 32.27 -60.01
CA ASP A 914 -4.00 33.44 -59.27
C ASP A 914 -4.40 33.05 -57.83
N CYS A 915 -5.07 31.90 -57.65
CA CYS A 915 -5.44 31.35 -56.34
C CYS A 915 -4.19 31.08 -55.47
N ILE A 916 -3.15 30.46 -56.02
CA ILE A 916 -1.90 30.17 -55.30
C ILE A 916 -1.22 31.47 -54.87
N GLN A 917 -1.13 32.46 -55.76
CA GLN A 917 -0.48 33.73 -55.43
C GLN A 917 -1.20 34.43 -54.26
N LEU A 918 -2.54 34.53 -54.34
CA LEU A 918 -3.33 35.08 -53.25
C LEU A 918 -3.21 34.26 -51.95
N ARG A 919 -3.16 32.92 -52.03
CA ARG A 919 -2.94 32.05 -50.86
C ARG A 919 -1.54 32.24 -50.25
N ILE A 920 -0.51 32.46 -51.05
CA ILE A 920 0.84 32.78 -50.55
C ILE A 920 0.81 34.13 -49.82
N ASP A 921 0.17 35.13 -50.39
CA ASP A 921 0.12 36.49 -49.83
C ASP A 921 -0.73 36.56 -48.55
N THR A 922 -1.78 35.73 -48.44
CA THR A 922 -2.73 35.73 -47.30
C THR A 922 -2.42 34.70 -46.22
N LEU A 923 -2.10 33.45 -46.59
CA LEU A 923 -1.92 32.31 -45.68
C LEU A 923 -0.45 31.90 -45.53
N GLY A 924 0.41 32.34 -46.43
CA GLY A 924 1.81 31.94 -46.50
C GLY A 924 2.03 30.69 -47.37
N PRO A 925 3.30 30.47 -47.81
CA PRO A 925 3.65 29.37 -48.71
C PRO A 925 3.57 27.98 -48.07
N GLU A 926 3.71 27.88 -46.73
CA GLU A 926 3.69 26.60 -45.98
C GLU A 926 2.28 26.17 -45.54
N HIS A 927 1.23 26.93 -45.87
CA HIS A 927 -0.13 26.55 -45.51
C HIS A 927 -0.61 25.35 -46.36
N ALA A 928 -1.26 24.37 -45.74
CA ALA A 928 -1.66 23.12 -46.40
C ALA A 928 -2.50 23.32 -47.67
N ASP A 929 -3.38 24.33 -47.67
CA ASP A 929 -4.19 24.67 -48.86
C ASP A 929 -3.36 25.31 -49.98
N THR A 930 -2.30 26.06 -49.63
CA THR A 930 -1.34 26.60 -50.60
C THR A 930 -0.53 25.46 -51.23
N GLU A 931 0.00 24.56 -50.39
CA GLU A 931 0.73 23.38 -50.86
C GLU A 931 -0.12 22.48 -51.75
N SER A 932 -1.37 22.20 -51.36
CA SER A 932 -2.32 21.39 -52.14
C SER A 932 -2.58 22.00 -53.53
N ALA A 933 -2.80 23.31 -53.60
CA ALA A 933 -2.99 24.01 -54.88
C ALA A 933 -1.72 23.98 -55.75
N VAL A 934 -0.53 24.19 -55.17
CA VAL A 934 0.75 24.09 -55.87
C VAL A 934 0.98 22.67 -56.40
N GLN A 935 0.72 21.65 -55.59
CA GLN A 935 0.82 20.25 -56.00
C GLN A 935 -0.15 19.91 -57.14
N ALA A 936 -1.40 20.37 -57.05
CA ALA A 936 -2.38 20.20 -58.11
C ALA A 936 -1.91 20.86 -59.42
N LEU A 937 -1.46 22.12 -59.35
CA LEU A 937 -0.96 22.87 -60.50
C LEU A 937 0.26 22.21 -61.15
N ASN A 938 1.21 21.72 -60.35
CA ASN A 938 2.38 21.01 -60.83
C ASN A 938 1.99 19.68 -61.49
N GLY A 939 1.10 18.91 -60.85
CA GLY A 939 0.57 17.66 -61.40
C GLY A 939 -0.19 17.86 -62.71
N TRP A 940 -0.88 18.99 -62.89
CA TRP A 940 -1.50 19.37 -64.17
C TRP A 940 -0.46 19.71 -65.24
N ARG A 941 0.59 20.47 -64.88
CA ARG A 941 1.68 20.83 -65.81
C ARG A 941 2.47 19.60 -66.28
N GLU A 942 2.75 18.67 -65.39
CA GLU A 942 3.43 17.41 -65.71
C GLU A 942 2.59 16.58 -66.71
N LYS A 943 1.27 16.46 -66.48
CA LYS A 943 0.36 15.74 -67.38
C LYS A 943 0.24 16.39 -68.77
N GLU A 944 0.37 17.70 -68.86
CA GLU A 944 0.33 18.42 -70.14
C GLU A 944 1.66 18.37 -70.92
N ASN A 945 2.78 18.15 -70.21
CA ASN A 945 4.11 17.97 -70.79
C ASN A 945 4.42 16.52 -71.24
N GLU A 946 3.50 15.56 -71.07
CA GLU A 946 3.64 14.19 -71.57
C GLU A 946 3.55 14.10 -73.11
N PRO A 947 4.31 13.18 -73.77
CA PRO A 947 4.37 13.08 -75.23
C PRO A 947 3.01 12.79 -75.90
N SER A 948 2.80 13.41 -77.06
CA SER A 948 1.51 13.55 -77.77
C SER A 948 0.74 12.26 -78.06
N SER A 949 1.41 11.10 -78.07
CA SER A 949 0.76 9.78 -78.24
C SER A 949 -0.06 9.37 -77.02
N HIS A 950 0.38 9.70 -75.81
CA HIS A 950 -0.32 9.34 -74.57
C HIS A 950 -1.45 10.34 -74.25
N ARG A 951 -1.27 11.60 -74.66
CA ARG A 951 -2.26 12.68 -74.53
C ARG A 951 -3.54 12.41 -75.33
N LYS A 952 -3.45 11.85 -76.55
CA LYS A 952 -4.63 11.49 -77.37
C LYS A 952 -5.39 10.28 -76.82
N THR A 953 -4.69 9.24 -76.41
CA THR A 953 -5.31 8.00 -75.87
C THR A 953 -6.02 8.27 -74.55
N ARG A 954 -5.46 9.15 -73.72
CA ARG A 954 -6.06 9.54 -72.45
C ARG A 954 -7.22 10.54 -72.60
N ARG A 955 -7.12 11.53 -73.50
CA ARG A 955 -8.25 12.41 -73.85
C ARG A 955 -9.46 11.64 -74.39
N ALA A 956 -9.24 10.57 -75.14
CA ALA A 956 -10.30 9.64 -75.54
C ALA A 956 -10.85 8.82 -74.36
N HIS A 957 -10.02 8.50 -73.37
CA HIS A 957 -10.43 7.73 -72.19
C HIS A 957 -11.18 8.58 -71.14
N GLU A 958 -10.80 9.84 -70.96
CA GLU A 958 -11.49 10.81 -70.08
C GLU A 958 -12.81 11.30 -70.71
N SER A 959 -12.87 11.56 -72.02
CA SER A 959 -14.15 11.83 -72.70
C SER A 959 -15.09 10.62 -72.73
N SER A 960 -14.54 9.39 -72.77
CA SER A 960 -15.34 8.16 -72.61
C SER A 960 -15.88 7.98 -71.18
N LYS A 961 -15.18 8.47 -70.15
CA LYS A 961 -15.69 8.42 -68.76
C LYS A 961 -16.84 9.39 -68.53
N SER A 962 -16.77 10.63 -69.05
CA SER A 962 -17.88 11.60 -68.96
C SER A 962 -19.12 11.17 -69.78
N SER A 963 -18.92 10.46 -70.90
CA SER A 963 -20.01 9.94 -71.73
C SER A 963 -20.56 8.58 -71.29
N ILE A 964 -19.86 7.83 -70.43
CA ILE A 964 -20.38 6.62 -69.77
C ILE A 964 -21.25 6.99 -68.55
N THR A 965 -20.89 8.04 -67.80
CA THR A 965 -21.74 8.56 -66.70
C THR A 965 -23.05 9.17 -67.22
N SER A 966 -23.04 9.85 -68.37
CA SER A 966 -24.28 10.37 -69.00
C SER A 966 -25.16 9.28 -69.65
N LYS A 967 -24.59 8.14 -70.07
CA LYS A 967 -25.36 7.00 -70.61
C LYS A 967 -25.93 6.06 -69.56
N LEU A 968 -25.42 6.08 -68.32
CA LEU A 968 -25.93 5.25 -67.21
C LEU A 968 -27.20 5.85 -66.57
N THR A 969 -27.45 7.15 -66.74
CA THR A 969 -28.68 7.83 -66.28
C THR A 969 -29.87 7.62 -67.23
N SER A 970 -29.65 7.32 -68.51
CA SER A 970 -30.74 7.15 -69.49
C SER A 970 -31.30 5.72 -69.64
N LYS A 971 -30.72 4.71 -68.99
CA LYS A 971 -31.06 3.28 -69.18
C LYS A 971 -31.95 2.65 -68.09
N SER A 972 -32.56 3.40 -67.17
CA SER A 972 -33.43 2.83 -66.12
C SER A 972 -34.91 2.66 -66.51
N THR A 973 -35.26 2.71 -67.79
CA THR A 973 -36.62 2.49 -68.29
C THR A 973 -36.61 1.56 -69.50
N MET A 974 -36.71 0.25 -69.29
CA MET A 974 -37.67 -0.63 -70.00
C MET A 974 -37.50 -2.13 -69.64
N LYS A 975 -38.69 -2.70 -69.36
CA LYS A 975 -39.20 -4.05 -69.14
C LYS A 975 -38.42 -5.32 -69.53
N SER A 976 -38.53 -6.28 -68.59
CA SER A 976 -38.83 -7.72 -68.69
C SER A 976 -38.92 -8.40 -70.05
N GLU A 977 -38.25 -9.55 -70.20
CA GLU A 977 -38.87 -10.78 -70.68
C GLU A 977 -38.00 -12.03 -70.42
N THR A 978 -38.69 -13.17 -70.41
CA THR A 978 -38.45 -14.50 -69.86
C THR A 978 -37.46 -15.40 -70.64
N THR A 979 -36.81 -16.37 -69.97
CA THR A 979 -36.50 -17.71 -70.52
C THR A 979 -36.23 -18.76 -69.42
N PRO A 980 -36.37 -20.08 -69.70
CA PRO A 980 -36.76 -21.09 -68.72
C PRO A 980 -35.63 -22.03 -68.21
N SER A 981 -36.07 -22.89 -67.29
CA SER A 981 -35.50 -24.02 -66.52
C SER A 981 -34.56 -25.04 -67.19
N LEU A 982 -33.69 -25.65 -66.36
CA LEU A 982 -33.59 -27.10 -66.01
C LEU A 982 -32.39 -27.29 -65.03
N SER A 983 -32.63 -27.42 -63.72
CA SER A 983 -32.81 -28.65 -62.93
C SER A 983 -31.50 -29.32 -62.43
N LYS A 984 -31.25 -29.18 -61.12
CA LYS A 984 -30.58 -30.19 -60.29
C LYS A 984 -31.40 -30.43 -59.03
N THR A 985 -31.49 -31.72 -58.73
CA THR A 985 -32.30 -32.44 -57.74
C THR A 985 -31.91 -32.25 -56.27
N ARG A 986 -32.94 -32.42 -55.41
CA ARG A 986 -32.94 -32.84 -53.98
C ARG A 986 -32.34 -31.87 -52.95
N THR A 987 -32.97 -31.50 -51.83
CA THR A 987 -34.26 -31.88 -51.19
C THR A 987 -34.61 -30.87 -50.08
N HIS A 988 -35.86 -30.39 -50.09
CA HIS A 988 -36.78 -29.97 -49.01
C HIS A 988 -36.26 -29.27 -47.72
N LYS A 989 -36.56 -27.96 -47.54
CA LYS A 989 -37.73 -27.28 -46.89
C LYS A 989 -37.54 -27.13 -45.37
N SER A 990 -37.50 -25.92 -44.80
CA SER A 990 -38.66 -25.02 -44.64
C SER A 990 -38.31 -23.52 -44.44
N VAL A 991 -39.11 -22.66 -45.10
CA VAL A 991 -39.71 -21.34 -44.69
C VAL A 991 -38.77 -20.27 -44.06
N GLY A 992 -38.62 -19.02 -44.54
CA GLY A 992 -39.28 -18.21 -45.56
C GLY A 992 -38.77 -16.75 -45.54
N SER A 993 -39.03 -16.02 -46.63
CA SER A 993 -38.90 -14.55 -46.87
C SER A 993 -37.57 -13.99 -47.43
N LYS A 994 -37.43 -14.09 -48.76
CA LYS A 994 -36.71 -13.13 -49.61
C LYS A 994 -37.65 -11.95 -49.92
N THR A 995 -37.45 -10.80 -49.30
CA THR A 995 -38.00 -9.49 -49.73
C THR A 995 -37.06 -8.36 -49.29
N SER A 996 -35.88 -8.21 -49.93
CA SER A 996 -34.95 -7.13 -49.57
C SER A 996 -34.44 -6.24 -50.71
N SER A 997 -34.78 -6.51 -51.98
CA SER A 997 -34.42 -5.59 -53.07
C SER A 997 -35.47 -4.50 -53.32
N GLN A 998 -36.77 -4.85 -53.37
CA GLN A 998 -37.86 -3.86 -53.55
C GLN A 998 -38.23 -3.06 -52.28
N SER A 999 -37.99 -3.60 -51.07
CA SER A 999 -38.21 -2.88 -49.80
C SER A 999 -37.13 -1.82 -49.53
N SER A 1000 -35.98 -1.91 -50.20
CA SER A 1000 -34.90 -0.93 -50.05
C SER A 1000 -35.19 0.38 -50.79
N GLN A 1001 -35.85 0.33 -51.95
CA GLN A 1001 -36.28 1.52 -52.69
C GLN A 1001 -37.52 2.16 -52.06
N SER A 1002 -38.49 1.38 -51.56
CA SER A 1002 -39.69 1.95 -50.91
C SER A 1002 -39.40 2.55 -49.53
N SER A 1003 -38.43 2.03 -48.78
CA SER A 1003 -38.01 2.64 -47.51
C SER A 1003 -37.13 3.89 -47.70
N ARG A 1004 -36.37 3.98 -48.80
CA ARG A 1004 -35.64 5.20 -49.20
C ARG A 1004 -36.61 6.34 -49.55
N HIS A 1005 -37.61 6.06 -50.41
CA HIS A 1005 -38.64 7.04 -50.74
C HIS A 1005 -39.42 7.51 -49.51
N ARG A 1006 -39.83 6.61 -48.61
CA ARG A 1006 -40.57 6.98 -47.38
C ARG A 1006 -39.78 7.87 -46.42
N LYS A 1007 -38.45 7.71 -46.33
CA LYS A 1007 -37.62 8.56 -45.45
C LYS A 1007 -37.49 9.98 -46.00
N LEU A 1008 -37.27 10.12 -47.30
CA LEU A 1008 -37.23 11.42 -47.96
C LEU A 1008 -38.60 12.11 -47.94
N GLU A 1009 -39.69 11.34 -48.11
CA GLU A 1009 -41.06 11.84 -47.96
C GLU A 1009 -41.36 12.31 -46.53
N GLY A 1010 -40.80 11.64 -45.52
CA GLY A 1010 -40.89 12.05 -44.11
C GLY A 1010 -40.18 13.38 -43.84
N VAL A 1011 -38.98 13.56 -44.42
CA VAL A 1011 -38.22 14.81 -44.40
C VAL A 1011 -39.01 15.92 -45.12
N LYS A 1012 -39.50 15.68 -46.33
CA LYS A 1012 -40.37 16.62 -47.08
C LYS A 1012 -41.67 16.97 -46.35
N LYS A 1013 -42.25 16.03 -45.61
CA LYS A 1013 -43.46 16.27 -44.80
C LYS A 1013 -43.17 17.16 -43.58
N LEU A 1014 -41.96 17.11 -43.03
CA LEU A 1014 -41.53 18.04 -41.99
C LEU A 1014 -41.37 19.44 -42.55
N PHE A 1015 -40.80 19.59 -43.75
CA PHE A 1015 -40.68 20.88 -44.43
C PHE A 1015 -42.02 21.50 -44.84
N ARG A 1016 -43.03 20.71 -45.22
CA ARG A 1016 -44.36 21.25 -45.59
C ARG A 1016 -45.21 21.75 -44.42
N ASN A 1017 -44.83 21.44 -43.18
CA ASN A 1017 -45.57 21.82 -41.97
C ASN A 1017 -45.08 23.14 -41.35
N PHE A 1018 -44.04 23.74 -41.91
CA PHE A 1018 -43.47 25.04 -41.57
C PHE A 1018 -43.38 25.90 -42.83
#